data_AF-A0A7C1KIJ8-F1
#
_entry.id   AF-A0A7C1KIJ8-F1
#
_cell.length_a   1.000
_cell.length_b   1.000
_cell.length_c   1.000
_cell.angle_alpha   90.00
_cell.angle_beta   90.00
_cell.angle_gamma   90.00
#
_symmetry.space_group_name_H-M   'P 1'
#
loop_
_entity.id
_entity.type
_entity.pdbx_description
1 polymer ?
#
loop_
_entity_poly.entity_id
_entity_poly.type
_entity_poly.pdbx_seq_one_letter_code
_entity_poly.pdbx_strand_id
1 'polypeptide(L)'
;MSIEHPSGRASRVMAALVLLVGGLGFLVAGKVQAVITRLTPLAEVLETERYIFVAKVTRVDAGKPAVVFQVVRLLKGEPPFQQLAVNMSGDEEAKKANDTQTILDRLDARRQVVFFASKRGKRYQAMAFVEGSWFSLQGFEDESGKTVRWAFLHGEPYLRRTFAGSSAELIRIIEDGLARRAVPPKPDEKAKPGYGPPASEDKPPQSPADGNSPKPKMSRHYSRGKTLWGVIPSFVLVGPLAIIAAVFPGVFARLAIAWKRWRAFLTVASLNSTLALVHYFLQNYLPQGWWWGLQALTVYLLGITLLGLIWAGIRYRRLANADPSVTAPPSRAEVLSLVGVSVFAGICVALTMGWADLRTAVTPPMREFTCIGLAVVAALLYALYRRGTAWWEGNSGLGTERRLSLSGESVAMGTLAACLLVALVWQSSSVPGQWTVVTESGGGTTVVGPRFIQAEALEAYEQDGDQRLALRGQVLSRVVVDQGRLYFGIMEAGLSGGGRIVCMDSADGKVLWSYDGEDKPLLPVYCTPVVANGVVYCGEGLHEHSGCRLFALDALTGQPRWAQPFRTTSHTEGTPVVSQDMVIFPAGDDGVYAVTAVDGRVRWHVAGGLENGLHVDGAPAVSGGRLYLGSGLYSTAAICLDVATGKQLWRTDLKLRSFAAPLVLDQRVYYGVGTGNLGADTHEYPEEKGQRREEKPSGAVVCLDAASGAEVWRTELPRGVHTALAGDAFHVYAACRDGSIYAIDRHSGEQKWRVSIGGSVTSQPAVAKLGGLPLAVYAVSREGLAVCLHPQTGQVIWQKPLPGFLWDGQETSGVLGGPTIVQELLPQGSRRTIYIGAMTVDPNNPNRRQVAVFRLIDEILDP
;
A
#
# COMPACT_ATOMS: atom_id res chain seq x y z
N MET A 1 15.68 -13.63 -47.90
CA MET A 1 16.97 -13.42 -47.21
C MET A 1 16.91 -12.09 -46.47
N SER A 2 16.49 -12.13 -45.21
CA SER A 2 16.78 -11.12 -44.19
C SER A 2 16.53 -11.80 -42.84
N ILE A 3 17.53 -11.70 -41.98
CA ILE A 3 17.76 -12.57 -40.83
C ILE A 3 16.97 -12.01 -39.64
N GLU A 4 16.07 -12.81 -39.06
CA GLU A 4 15.49 -12.56 -37.74
C GLU A 4 16.58 -12.73 -36.67
N HIS A 5 16.79 -11.70 -35.84
CA HIS A 5 17.50 -11.84 -34.58
C HIS A 5 16.50 -12.07 -33.43
N PRO A 6 16.54 -13.22 -32.73
CA PRO A 6 15.74 -13.43 -31.53
C PRO A 6 16.57 -13.03 -30.30
N SER A 7 16.35 -11.85 -29.72
CA SER A 7 16.88 -11.55 -28.37
C SER A 7 16.17 -10.40 -27.63
N GLY A 8 14.95 -10.64 -27.16
CA GLY A 8 14.30 -9.79 -26.14
C GLY A 8 13.83 -10.56 -24.90
N ARG A 9 13.44 -11.83 -25.06
CA ARG A 9 13.06 -12.73 -23.95
C ARG A 9 14.28 -13.26 -23.20
N ALA A 10 15.37 -13.60 -23.89
CA ALA A 10 16.58 -14.14 -23.27
C ALA A 10 17.32 -13.08 -22.43
N SER A 11 17.36 -11.81 -22.83
CA SER A 11 18.03 -10.76 -22.05
C SER A 11 17.22 -10.31 -20.82
N ARG A 12 15.89 -10.41 -20.85
CA ARG A 12 15.03 -10.16 -19.68
C ARG A 12 15.01 -11.33 -18.71
N VAL A 13 15.09 -12.56 -19.21
CA VAL A 13 15.34 -13.75 -18.38
C VAL A 13 16.76 -13.74 -17.82
N MET A 14 17.77 -13.27 -18.56
CA MET A 14 19.13 -13.05 -18.02
C MET A 14 19.17 -11.89 -17.03
N ALA A 15 18.44 -10.79 -17.22
CA ALA A 15 18.38 -9.70 -16.25
C ALA A 15 17.66 -10.14 -14.98
N ALA A 16 16.59 -10.95 -15.11
CA ALA A 16 15.93 -11.59 -13.99
C ALA A 16 16.82 -12.64 -13.31
N LEU A 17 17.60 -13.44 -14.06
CA LEU A 17 18.60 -14.37 -13.51
C LEU A 17 19.82 -13.65 -12.94
N VAL A 18 20.21 -12.47 -13.42
CA VAL A 18 21.30 -11.64 -12.87
C VAL A 18 20.80 -10.85 -11.67
N LEU A 19 19.50 -10.57 -11.55
CA LEU A 19 18.86 -10.10 -10.32
C LEU A 19 18.60 -11.26 -9.34
N LEU A 20 18.39 -12.50 -9.83
CA LEU A 20 18.25 -13.70 -9.00
C LEU A 20 19.62 -14.24 -8.54
N VAL A 21 20.66 -14.12 -9.36
CA VAL A 21 22.07 -14.45 -9.06
C VAL A 21 22.79 -13.26 -8.42
N GLY A 22 22.32 -12.04 -8.62
CA GLY A 22 22.67 -10.87 -7.81
C GLY A 22 22.00 -10.94 -6.43
N GLY A 23 20.75 -11.41 -6.38
CA GLY A 23 20.00 -11.69 -5.15
C GLY A 23 20.48 -12.93 -4.40
N LEU A 24 20.89 -13.99 -5.10
CA LEU A 24 21.60 -15.13 -4.52
C LEU A 24 23.10 -14.84 -4.31
N GLY A 25 23.67 -13.90 -5.04
CA GLY A 25 25.02 -13.36 -4.83
C GLY A 25 25.10 -12.56 -3.54
N PHE A 26 23.99 -11.95 -3.13
CA PHE A 26 23.79 -11.43 -1.77
C PHE A 26 23.64 -12.51 -0.69
N LEU A 27 23.37 -13.77 -1.07
CA LEU A 27 23.44 -14.94 -0.18
C LEU A 27 24.81 -15.64 -0.18
N VAL A 28 25.76 -15.17 -1.00
CA VAL A 28 27.18 -15.54 -0.93
C VAL A 28 28.05 -14.27 -0.83
N ALA A 29 27.54 -13.23 -0.16
CA ALA A 29 28.41 -12.19 0.37
C ALA A 29 29.17 -12.80 1.54
N GLY A 30 30.48 -13.02 1.34
CA GLY A 30 31.39 -13.34 2.44
C GLY A 30 31.18 -12.37 3.60
N LYS A 31 31.27 -12.91 4.83
CA LYS A 31 31.10 -12.21 6.11
C LYS A 31 31.52 -10.74 6.03
N VAL A 32 30.56 -9.82 5.94
CA VAL A 32 30.84 -8.42 6.26
C VAL A 32 30.57 -8.27 7.76
N GLN A 33 31.66 -8.37 8.52
CA GLN A 33 31.72 -7.90 9.90
C GLN A 33 31.37 -6.41 9.90
N ALA A 34 30.24 -6.03 10.50
CA ALA A 34 29.94 -4.64 10.79
C ALA A 34 30.86 -4.18 11.93
N VAL A 35 32.11 -3.86 11.58
CA VAL A 35 33.07 -3.23 12.47
C VAL A 35 33.20 -1.78 12.04
N ILE A 36 33.39 -0.87 13.00
CA ILE A 36 33.56 0.57 12.78
C ILE A 36 34.63 0.80 11.69
N THR A 37 34.20 1.17 10.47
CA THR A 37 35.10 1.46 9.34
C THR A 37 35.55 2.91 9.28
N ARG A 38 34.94 3.79 10.09
CA ARG A 38 35.36 5.20 10.19
C ARG A 38 36.65 5.28 11.02
N LEU A 39 37.74 5.64 10.36
CA LEU A 39 39.02 5.92 11.01
C LEU A 39 38.82 7.06 12.01
N THR A 40 39.04 6.79 13.30
CA THR A 40 38.93 7.78 14.37
C THR A 40 40.31 8.39 14.59
N PRO A 41 40.55 9.67 14.23
CA PRO A 41 41.85 10.32 14.42
C PRO A 41 42.18 10.49 15.90
N LEU A 42 43.44 10.27 16.28
CA LEU A 42 43.86 10.44 17.68
C LEU A 42 43.64 11.88 18.19
N ALA A 43 43.75 12.88 17.30
CA ALA A 43 43.41 14.27 17.62
C ALA A 43 41.95 14.46 18.10
N GLU A 44 40.99 13.80 17.44
CA GLU A 44 39.56 13.86 17.82
C GLU A 44 39.32 13.17 19.17
N VAL A 45 40.00 12.04 19.43
CA VAL A 45 39.95 11.33 20.72
C VAL A 45 40.50 12.23 21.83
N LEU A 46 41.61 12.93 21.60
CA LEU A 46 42.19 13.86 22.58
C LEU A 46 41.29 15.05 22.88
N GLU A 47 40.45 15.49 21.95
CA GLU A 47 39.49 16.58 22.20
C GLU A 47 38.26 16.08 22.98
N THR A 48 37.67 14.98 22.54
CA THR A 48 36.36 14.47 23.01
C THR A 48 36.44 13.74 24.35
N GLU A 49 37.53 13.02 24.63
CA GLU A 49 37.62 12.18 25.81
C GLU A 49 37.89 13.00 27.07
N ARG A 50 37.10 12.73 28.12
CA ARG A 50 37.12 13.50 29.37
C ARG A 50 38.25 13.05 30.29
N TYR A 51 38.57 11.76 30.29
CA TYR A 51 39.61 11.16 31.11
C TYR A 51 40.57 10.35 30.25
N ILE A 52 41.87 10.60 30.38
CA ILE A 52 42.93 9.82 29.75
C ILE A 52 43.97 9.48 30.83
N PHE A 53 44.24 8.19 31.02
CA PHE A 53 45.13 7.73 32.09
C PHE A 53 45.83 6.41 31.72
N VAL A 54 46.94 6.13 32.41
CA VAL A 54 47.72 4.91 32.27
C VAL A 54 47.49 4.04 33.50
N ALA A 55 47.23 2.76 33.28
CA ALA A 55 47.08 1.77 34.34
C ALA A 55 47.95 0.53 34.10
N LYS A 56 48.31 -0.18 35.18
CA LYS A 56 49.04 -1.45 35.15
C LYS A 56 48.16 -2.60 35.59
N VAL A 57 48.41 -3.79 35.05
CA VAL A 57 47.76 -5.03 35.47
C VAL A 57 48.32 -5.47 36.82
N THR A 58 47.47 -5.58 37.83
CA THR A 58 47.88 -5.99 39.20
C THR A 58 47.49 -7.42 39.53
N ARG A 59 46.37 -7.90 38.98
CA ARG A 59 45.86 -9.25 39.19
C ARG A 59 45.10 -9.74 37.97
N VAL A 60 45.36 -10.99 37.58
CA VAL A 60 44.58 -11.75 36.58
C VAL A 60 44.08 -13.01 37.29
N ASP A 61 42.76 -13.19 37.38
CA ASP A 61 42.16 -14.41 37.93
C ASP A 61 41.84 -15.38 36.78
N ALA A 62 42.59 -16.48 36.67
CA ALA A 62 42.44 -17.42 35.57
C ALA A 62 41.21 -18.33 35.72
N GLY A 63 40.67 -18.49 36.94
CA GLY A 63 39.49 -19.32 37.21
C GLY A 63 38.16 -18.59 36.96
N LYS A 64 38.18 -17.25 36.95
CA LYS A 64 37.07 -16.37 36.59
C LYS A 64 37.65 -15.22 35.76
N PRO A 65 37.34 -15.07 34.47
CA PRO A 65 38.02 -14.11 33.59
C PRO A 65 37.82 -12.69 34.13
N ALA A 66 38.77 -12.21 34.94
CA ALA A 66 38.71 -10.93 35.64
C ALA A 66 40.12 -10.35 35.79
N VAL A 67 40.24 -9.05 35.53
CA VAL A 67 41.51 -8.31 35.58
C VAL A 67 41.34 -7.07 36.42
N VAL A 68 42.32 -6.78 37.28
CA VAL A 68 42.36 -5.52 38.05
C VAL A 68 43.45 -4.62 37.51
N PHE A 69 43.06 -3.45 37.03
CA PHE A 69 43.96 -2.38 36.61
C PHE A 69 44.10 -1.34 37.72
N GLN A 70 45.34 -0.96 38.04
CA GLN A 70 45.66 0.13 38.96
C GLN A 70 46.10 1.35 38.15
N VAL A 71 45.44 2.49 38.36
CA VAL A 71 45.84 3.76 37.72
C VAL A 71 47.18 4.20 38.31
N VAL A 72 48.17 4.46 37.44
CA VAL A 72 49.54 4.83 37.83
C VAL A 72 49.95 6.21 37.32
N ARG A 73 49.26 6.75 36.30
CA ARG A 73 49.56 8.07 35.73
C ARG A 73 48.30 8.68 35.12
N LEU A 74 48.03 9.94 35.41
CA LEU A 74 46.94 10.71 34.80
C LEU A 74 47.50 11.58 33.67
N LEU A 75 46.87 11.55 32.50
CA LEU A 75 47.28 12.33 31.32
C LEU A 75 46.28 13.47 31.04
N LYS A 76 44.98 13.23 31.20
CA LYS A 76 43.91 14.24 31.06
C LYS A 76 42.77 13.95 32.02
N GLY A 77 42.39 14.92 32.85
CA GLY A 77 41.28 14.79 33.81
C GLY A 77 41.55 13.82 34.98
N GLU A 78 40.70 13.88 36.00
CA GLU A 78 40.80 13.06 37.21
C GLU A 78 39.58 12.14 37.32
N PRO A 79 39.70 10.83 37.01
CA PRO A 79 38.60 9.89 37.20
C PRO A 79 38.34 9.66 38.70
N PRO A 80 37.08 9.49 39.14
CA PRO A 80 36.74 9.32 40.56
C PRO A 80 37.02 7.89 41.09
N PHE A 81 37.97 7.17 40.48
CA PHE A 81 38.36 5.82 40.83
C PHE A 81 39.86 5.63 40.61
N GLN A 82 40.50 4.86 41.48
CA GLN A 82 41.94 4.54 41.39
C GLN A 82 42.21 3.12 40.86
N GLN A 83 41.18 2.27 40.85
CA GLN A 83 41.24 0.88 40.39
C GLN A 83 40.06 0.54 39.48
N LEU A 84 40.32 -0.30 38.48
CA LEU A 84 39.31 -0.85 37.59
C LEU A 84 39.31 -2.37 37.73
N ALA A 85 38.34 -2.90 38.47
CA ALA A 85 38.08 -4.33 38.51
C ALA A 85 37.16 -4.70 37.33
N VAL A 86 37.74 -5.34 36.32
CA VAL A 86 37.08 -5.63 35.04
C VAL A 86 36.70 -7.10 34.98
N ASN A 87 35.42 -7.37 34.73
CA ASN A 87 34.96 -8.68 34.28
C ASN A 87 35.28 -8.85 32.79
N MET A 88 36.13 -9.81 32.47
CA MET A 88 36.62 -10.12 31.12
C MET A 88 35.74 -11.11 30.35
N SER A 89 34.54 -11.45 30.85
CA SER A 89 33.64 -12.41 30.18
C SER A 89 33.21 -12.03 28.76
N GLY A 90 33.34 -10.75 28.40
CA GLY A 90 33.00 -10.22 27.08
C GLY A 90 31.50 -10.16 26.81
N ASP A 91 31.14 -9.33 25.83
CA ASP A 91 29.82 -9.34 25.22
C ASP A 91 29.69 -10.48 24.19
N GLU A 92 28.58 -10.52 23.46
CA GLU A 92 28.35 -11.57 22.46
C GLU A 92 29.31 -11.49 21.26
N GLU A 93 29.97 -10.35 21.02
CA GLU A 93 30.96 -10.18 19.97
C GLU A 93 32.32 -10.73 20.40
N ALA A 94 32.76 -10.42 21.62
CA ALA A 94 33.95 -11.01 22.21
C ALA A 94 33.92 -12.53 22.25
N LYS A 95 32.75 -13.12 22.59
CA LYS A 95 32.58 -14.58 22.63
C LYS A 95 32.68 -15.23 21.26
N LYS A 96 32.22 -14.53 20.20
CA LYS A 96 32.28 -15.03 18.81
C LYS A 96 33.70 -14.94 18.25
N ALA A 97 34.43 -13.88 18.58
CA ALA A 97 35.77 -13.61 18.09
C ALA A 97 36.88 -14.19 18.98
N ASN A 98 36.52 -14.78 20.13
CA ASN A 98 37.46 -15.21 21.17
C ASN A 98 38.35 -14.05 21.66
N ASP A 99 37.81 -12.83 21.71
CA ASP A 99 38.57 -11.63 22.08
C ASP A 99 39.00 -11.65 23.54
N THR A 100 38.21 -12.28 24.42
CA THR A 100 38.56 -12.41 25.85
C THR A 100 39.94 -13.03 26.02
N GLN A 101 40.18 -14.20 25.41
CA GLN A 101 41.49 -14.85 25.50
C GLN A 101 42.55 -14.02 24.77
N THR A 102 42.20 -13.50 23.59
CA THR A 102 43.11 -12.70 22.76
C THR A 102 43.66 -11.48 23.50
N ILE A 103 42.82 -10.76 24.25
CA ILE A 103 43.25 -9.60 25.04
C ILE A 103 43.97 -10.05 26.32
N LEU A 104 43.51 -11.12 26.99
CA LEU A 104 44.21 -11.66 28.16
C LEU A 104 45.66 -12.08 27.84
N ASP A 105 45.91 -12.68 26.67
CA ASP A 105 47.25 -13.09 26.22
C ASP A 105 48.20 -11.90 25.99
N ARG A 106 47.68 -10.67 25.98
CA ARG A 106 48.43 -9.42 25.73
C ARG A 106 48.60 -8.55 26.97
N LEU A 107 47.98 -8.95 28.07
CA LEU A 107 48.05 -8.28 29.36
C LEU A 107 49.05 -8.99 30.27
N ASP A 108 50.11 -8.29 30.68
CA ASP A 108 51.02 -8.73 31.72
C ASP A 108 51.32 -7.60 32.71
N ALA A 109 51.96 -7.91 33.84
CA ALA A 109 52.30 -6.93 34.87
C ALA A 109 53.37 -5.90 34.45
N ARG A 110 54.06 -6.12 33.32
CA ARG A 110 55.13 -5.25 32.80
C ARG A 110 54.59 -4.21 31.82
N ARG A 111 53.50 -4.53 31.12
CA ARG A 111 52.85 -3.66 30.12
C ARG A 111 52.00 -2.58 30.77
N GLN A 112 52.04 -1.40 30.16
CA GLN A 112 51.19 -0.27 30.53
C GLN A 112 49.99 -0.22 29.59
N VAL A 113 48.80 0.01 30.13
CA VAL A 113 47.56 0.11 29.36
C VAL A 113 47.06 1.54 29.42
N VAL A 114 46.82 2.14 28.25
CA VAL A 114 46.30 3.50 28.12
C VAL A 114 44.79 3.43 28.00
N PHE A 115 44.07 4.21 28.81
CA PHE A 115 42.61 4.28 28.81
C PHE A 115 42.15 5.67 28.37
N PHE A 116 41.12 5.68 27.54
CA PHE A 116 40.37 6.84 27.10
C PHE A 116 38.93 6.66 27.57
N ALA A 117 38.45 7.50 28.48
CA ALA A 117 37.14 7.30 29.10
C ALA A 117 36.29 8.58 29.16
N SER A 118 34.99 8.38 28.96
CA SER A 118 33.97 9.41 29.08
C SER A 118 32.82 8.96 29.98
N LYS A 119 32.17 9.92 30.66
CA LYS A 119 31.03 9.68 31.56
C LYS A 119 29.75 10.23 30.93
N ARG A 120 28.71 9.38 30.85
CA ARG A 120 27.36 9.78 30.43
C ARG A 120 26.33 9.29 31.45
N GLY A 121 25.88 10.20 32.32
CA GLY A 121 25.03 9.85 33.46
C GLY A 121 25.79 8.95 34.45
N LYS A 122 25.18 7.81 34.83
CA LYS A 122 25.79 6.80 35.74
C LYS A 122 26.67 5.75 35.01
N ARG A 123 27.00 5.97 33.73
CA ARG A 123 27.78 5.03 32.91
C ARG A 123 29.08 5.65 32.43
N TYR A 124 30.12 4.83 32.41
CA TYR A 124 31.41 5.11 31.78
C TYR A 124 31.53 4.29 30.50
N GLN A 125 31.99 4.91 29.43
CA GLN A 125 32.48 4.21 28.24
C GLN A 125 34.00 4.43 28.21
N ALA A 126 34.76 3.37 27.98
CA ALA A 126 36.20 3.48 27.85
C ALA A 126 36.75 2.64 26.70
N MET A 127 37.72 3.20 25.99
CA MET A 127 38.57 2.51 25.04
C MET A 127 39.95 2.32 25.68
N ALA A 128 40.54 1.15 25.54
CA ALA A 128 41.84 0.82 26.10
C ALA A 128 42.81 0.33 25.03
N PHE A 129 44.09 0.62 25.24
CA PHE A 129 45.18 0.30 24.32
C PHE A 129 46.35 -0.35 25.06
N VAL A 130 46.86 -1.45 24.51
CA VAL A 130 48.10 -2.12 24.94
C VAL A 130 48.85 -2.69 23.74
N GLU A 131 50.11 -2.29 23.55
CA GLU A 131 51.02 -2.83 22.52
C GLU A 131 50.34 -3.09 21.15
N GLY A 132 49.79 -2.06 20.52
CA GLY A 132 49.13 -2.18 19.22
C GLY A 132 47.76 -2.88 19.23
N SER A 133 47.18 -3.13 20.40
CA SER A 133 45.88 -3.81 20.58
C SER A 133 44.88 -2.90 21.26
N TRP A 134 43.72 -2.71 20.62
CA TRP A 134 42.63 -1.87 21.12
C TRP A 134 41.47 -2.74 21.62
N PHE A 135 40.80 -2.29 22.67
CA PHE A 135 39.63 -2.98 23.21
C PHE A 135 38.69 -2.06 24.00
N SER A 136 37.41 -2.44 24.07
CA SER A 136 36.34 -1.61 24.61
C SER A 136 35.82 -2.11 25.96
N LEU A 137 35.46 -1.17 26.82
CA LEU A 137 35.05 -1.37 28.21
C LEU A 137 33.86 -0.50 28.57
N GLN A 138 33.03 -0.99 29.49
CA GLN A 138 31.92 -0.24 30.05
C GLN A 138 31.94 -0.30 31.58
N GLY A 139 31.80 0.87 32.22
CA GLY A 139 31.73 1.01 33.66
C GLY A 139 30.33 1.43 34.13
N PHE A 140 29.87 0.85 35.23
CA PHE A 140 28.60 1.22 35.88
C PHE A 140 28.87 1.68 37.31
N GLU A 141 28.44 2.90 37.61
CA GLU A 141 28.53 3.47 38.96
C GLU A 141 27.47 2.83 39.87
N ASP A 142 27.89 2.36 41.05
CA ASP A 142 26.97 1.80 42.06
C ASP A 142 26.09 2.90 42.68
N GLU A 143 25.02 2.53 43.39
CA GLU A 143 24.06 3.49 43.96
C GLU A 143 24.69 4.49 44.93
N SER A 144 25.82 4.12 45.55
CA SER A 144 26.60 4.98 46.45
C SER A 144 27.49 6.02 45.74
N GLY A 145 27.67 5.92 44.42
CA GLY A 145 28.58 6.77 43.65
C GLY A 145 30.08 6.53 43.90
N LYS A 146 30.43 5.61 44.80
CA LYS A 146 31.82 5.40 45.28
C LYS A 146 32.59 4.32 44.54
N THR A 147 31.92 3.43 43.81
CA THR A 147 32.55 2.32 43.09
C THR A 147 32.01 2.19 41.68
N VAL A 148 32.89 1.83 40.73
CA VAL A 148 32.54 1.59 39.33
C VAL A 148 32.82 0.13 38.99
N ARG A 149 31.79 -0.60 38.56
CA ARG A 149 31.90 -1.99 38.10
C ARG A 149 32.20 -2.01 36.61
N TRP A 150 33.33 -2.56 36.21
CA TRP A 150 33.76 -2.58 34.81
C TRP A 150 33.52 -3.93 34.15
N ALA A 151 33.10 -3.88 32.88
CA ALA A 151 32.93 -5.05 32.03
C ALA A 151 33.66 -4.83 30.69
N PHE A 152 34.41 -5.83 30.28
CA PHE A 152 34.95 -5.97 28.93
C PHE A 152 33.80 -6.20 27.94
N LEU A 153 33.80 -5.44 26.85
CA LEU A 153 32.87 -5.60 25.76
C LEU A 153 33.48 -6.54 24.71
N HIS A 154 34.40 -6.03 23.89
CA HIS A 154 35.08 -6.77 22.82
C HIS A 154 36.40 -6.11 22.42
N GLY A 155 37.19 -6.79 21.59
CA GLY A 155 38.40 -6.25 21.00
C GLY A 155 38.11 -5.45 19.74
N GLU A 156 38.97 -4.48 19.43
CA GLU A 156 38.75 -3.48 18.38
C GLU A 156 39.86 -3.53 17.32
N PRO A 157 39.95 -4.61 16.51
CA PRO A 157 41.10 -4.87 15.65
C PRO A 157 41.28 -3.81 14.55
N TYR A 158 40.22 -3.09 14.18
CA TYR A 158 40.29 -2.04 13.15
C TYR A 158 40.89 -0.74 13.69
N LEU A 159 40.81 -0.47 14.99
CA LEU A 159 41.44 0.70 15.62
C LEU A 159 42.96 0.62 15.62
N ARG A 160 43.56 -0.53 15.29
CA ARG A 160 45.00 -0.61 15.00
C ARG A 160 45.43 0.35 13.90
N ARG A 161 44.53 0.73 12.99
CA ARG A 161 44.77 1.76 11.97
C ARG A 161 44.88 3.17 12.55
N THR A 162 44.29 3.43 13.71
CA THR A 162 44.46 4.69 14.44
C THR A 162 45.87 4.80 15.00
N PHE A 163 46.36 3.74 15.64
CA PHE A 163 47.74 3.64 16.12
C PHE A 163 48.13 2.17 16.36
N ALA A 164 49.31 1.77 15.87
CA ALA A 164 49.80 0.39 15.92
C ALA A 164 51.13 0.22 16.68
N GLY A 165 51.69 1.31 17.24
CA GLY A 165 52.98 1.32 17.93
C GLY A 165 52.94 0.79 19.36
N SER A 166 53.98 1.08 20.15
CA SER A 166 54.07 0.64 21.55
C SER A 166 53.26 1.51 22.50
N SER A 167 52.96 0.99 23.70
CA SER A 167 52.25 1.76 24.73
C SER A 167 53.06 2.99 25.19
N ALA A 168 54.39 2.88 25.23
CA ALA A 168 55.29 3.98 25.58
C ALA A 168 55.30 5.09 24.51
N GLU A 169 55.27 4.73 23.23
CA GLU A 169 55.14 5.68 22.13
C GLU A 169 53.81 6.42 22.17
N LEU A 170 52.69 5.70 22.39
CA LEU A 170 51.37 6.33 22.47
C LEU A 170 51.30 7.34 23.62
N ILE A 171 51.86 7.02 24.78
CA ILE A 171 51.90 7.94 25.92
C ILE A 171 52.62 9.24 25.54
N ARG A 172 53.80 9.16 24.90
CA ARG A 172 54.53 10.36 24.45
C ARG A 172 53.71 11.19 23.47
N ILE A 173 53.08 10.54 22.49
CA ILE A 173 52.22 11.22 21.50
C ILE A 173 51.04 11.94 22.16
N ILE A 174 50.41 11.32 23.17
CA ILE A 174 49.32 11.94 23.92
C ILE A 174 49.84 13.16 24.69
N GLU A 175 50.98 13.05 25.36
CA GLU A 175 51.58 14.16 26.13
C GLU A 175 51.95 15.34 25.23
N ASP A 176 52.60 15.07 24.10
CA ASP A 176 52.94 16.11 23.14
C ASP A 176 51.71 16.72 22.47
N GLY A 177 50.66 15.92 22.21
CA GLY A 177 49.38 16.38 21.68
C GLY A 177 48.61 17.27 22.64
N LEU A 178 48.52 16.87 23.92
CA LEU A 178 47.86 17.66 24.97
C LEU A 178 48.63 18.95 25.30
N ALA A 179 49.96 18.90 25.25
CA ALA A 179 50.82 20.07 25.40
C ALA A 179 50.90 20.95 24.12
N ARG A 180 50.22 20.57 23.04
CA ARG A 180 50.27 21.21 21.71
C ARG A 180 51.69 21.37 21.14
N ARG A 181 52.62 20.48 21.52
CA ARG A 181 54.00 20.45 21.03
C ARG A 181 54.13 19.74 19.69
N ALA A 182 53.29 18.73 19.43
CA ALA A 182 53.23 18.02 18.17
C ALA A 182 51.79 17.61 17.85
N VAL A 183 51.45 17.54 16.56
CA VAL A 183 50.15 17.03 16.10
C VAL A 183 50.18 15.50 16.12
N PRO A 184 49.19 14.81 16.73
CA PRO A 184 49.12 13.36 16.71
C PRO A 184 49.13 12.81 15.28
N PRO A 185 49.72 11.62 15.04
CA PRO A 185 49.78 11.02 13.71
C PRO A 185 48.38 10.77 13.15
N LYS A 186 48.24 10.94 11.82
CA LYS A 186 47.01 10.58 11.12
C LYS A 186 46.87 9.04 11.07
N PRO A 187 45.63 8.51 11.03
CA PRO A 187 45.41 7.08 10.89
C PRO A 187 46.08 6.51 9.63
N ASP A 188 46.68 5.33 9.74
CA ASP A 188 47.28 4.60 8.62
C ASP A 188 46.24 3.68 7.97
N GLU A 189 45.73 4.11 6.81
CA GLU A 189 44.75 3.34 6.03
C GLU A 189 45.31 2.02 5.49
N LYS A 190 46.65 1.92 5.35
CA LYS A 190 47.33 0.73 4.84
C LYS A 190 47.59 -0.31 5.92
N ALA A 191 47.49 0.06 7.20
CA ALA A 191 47.64 -0.88 8.31
C ALA A 191 46.53 -1.95 8.28
N LYS A 192 46.92 -3.22 8.45
CA LYS A 192 45.95 -4.34 8.49
C LYS A 192 45.24 -4.36 9.86
N PRO A 193 43.91 -4.58 9.90
CA PRO A 193 43.20 -4.81 11.15
C PRO A 193 43.79 -6.01 11.90
N GLY A 194 43.90 -5.91 13.22
CA GLY A 194 44.37 -7.00 14.06
C GLY A 194 44.86 -6.52 15.43
N TYR A 195 45.48 -7.43 16.17
CA TYR A 195 46.00 -7.17 17.51
C TYR A 195 47.52 -7.27 17.51
N GLY A 196 48.20 -6.48 18.33
CA GLY A 196 49.65 -6.53 18.47
C GLY A 196 50.16 -7.81 19.15
N PRO A 197 51.47 -7.89 19.44
CA PRO A 197 52.09 -9.14 19.89
C PRO A 197 51.59 -9.58 21.28
N PRO A 198 51.41 -10.89 21.52
CA PRO A 198 51.11 -11.41 22.85
C PRO A 198 52.28 -11.13 23.82
N ALA A 199 52.01 -11.16 25.12
CA ALA A 199 52.99 -10.89 26.18
C ALA A 199 54.13 -11.93 26.24
N SER A 200 53.95 -13.10 25.62
CA SER A 200 54.93 -14.20 25.60
C SER A 200 55.95 -14.13 24.46
N GLU A 201 55.82 -13.23 23.48
CA GLU A 201 56.67 -13.18 22.27
C GLU A 201 57.76 -12.10 22.26
N ASP A 202 58.00 -11.40 23.38
CA ASP A 202 59.12 -10.45 23.50
C ASP A 202 60.48 -11.20 23.53
N LYS A 203 61.02 -11.56 22.35
CA LYS A 203 62.43 -11.93 22.13
C LYS A 203 63.20 -10.78 21.46
N PRO A 204 64.49 -10.54 21.81
CA PRO A 204 65.32 -9.47 21.22
C PRO A 204 65.72 -9.75 19.74
N PRO A 205 66.30 -8.78 19.01
CA PRO A 205 66.39 -8.79 17.54
C PRO A 205 67.37 -9.83 16.95
N GLN A 206 67.10 -10.15 15.68
CA GLN A 206 67.58 -11.26 14.82
C GLN A 206 69.09 -11.38 14.59
N SER A 207 69.52 -12.59 14.17
CA SER A 207 70.41 -12.80 13.01
C SER A 207 70.34 -14.26 12.48
N PRO A 208 70.76 -14.56 11.23
CA PRO A 208 70.11 -15.51 10.31
C PRO A 208 70.86 -16.85 10.14
N ALA A 209 70.17 -17.88 9.62
CA ALA A 209 70.66 -18.80 8.58
C ALA A 209 69.73 -20.01 8.38
N ASP A 210 69.41 -20.25 7.11
CA ASP A 210 69.36 -21.52 6.40
C ASP A 210 68.38 -22.65 6.75
N GLY A 211 67.63 -23.05 5.71
CA GLY A 211 67.74 -24.43 5.25
C GLY A 211 66.46 -25.28 5.25
N ASN A 212 65.93 -25.49 4.03
CA ASN A 212 65.13 -26.63 3.57
C ASN A 212 63.62 -26.74 3.88
N SER A 213 62.86 -26.50 2.80
CA SER A 213 61.62 -27.23 2.41
C SER A 213 62.00 -28.63 1.83
N PRO A 214 61.12 -29.66 1.63
CA PRO A 214 59.70 -29.54 1.21
C PRO A 214 58.65 -30.61 1.69
N LYS A 215 57.36 -30.20 1.61
CA LYS A 215 56.03 -30.83 1.26
C LYS A 215 55.91 -32.38 1.04
N PRO A 216 54.72 -33.08 1.12
CA PRO A 216 53.36 -32.61 0.76
C PRO A 216 52.07 -33.23 1.43
N LYS A 217 50.95 -32.50 1.28
CA LYS A 217 49.51 -32.83 0.99
C LYS A 217 48.71 -34.01 1.62
N MET A 218 47.47 -33.62 2.01
CA MET A 218 46.15 -34.32 1.96
C MET A 218 45.86 -35.40 3.03
N SER A 219 44.68 -35.53 3.66
CA SER A 219 43.33 -35.01 3.43
C SER A 219 42.41 -35.17 4.67
N ARG A 220 41.38 -34.32 4.75
CA ARG A 220 40.02 -34.46 5.34
C ARG A 220 39.81 -35.39 6.56
N HIS A 221 39.26 -34.82 7.64
CA HIS A 221 37.89 -35.07 8.14
C HIS A 221 37.49 -34.01 9.18
N TYR A 222 36.66 -33.04 8.79
CA TYR A 222 35.94 -32.16 9.72
C TYR A 222 34.63 -32.83 10.09
N SER A 223 34.47 -33.25 11.34
CA SER A 223 33.19 -33.71 11.88
C SER A 223 32.41 -32.52 12.45
N ARG A 224 31.11 -32.57 12.22
CA ARG A 224 30.09 -31.54 12.42
C ARG A 224 29.97 -31.03 13.86
N GLY A 225 30.03 -29.71 14.03
CA GLY A 225 29.65 -28.99 15.26
C GLY A 225 28.58 -27.91 15.00
N LYS A 226 27.31 -28.34 15.01
CA LYS A 226 26.02 -27.60 15.09
C LYS A 226 26.07 -26.07 15.22
N THR A 227 25.75 -25.35 14.14
CA THR A 227 25.32 -23.95 14.16
C THR A 227 23.81 -23.85 14.45
N LEU A 228 23.46 -23.03 15.44
CA LEU A 228 22.09 -22.61 15.73
C LEU A 228 21.80 -21.31 14.99
N TRP A 229 20.80 -21.36 14.13
CA TRP A 229 20.24 -20.28 13.34
C TRP A 229 19.58 -19.22 14.23
N GLY A 230 19.78 -17.95 13.91
CA GLY A 230 19.10 -16.81 14.55
C GLY A 230 18.85 -15.72 13.52
N VAL A 231 17.69 -15.80 12.87
CA VAL A 231 17.11 -14.78 11.98
C VAL A 231 16.62 -13.61 12.84
N ILE A 232 16.89 -12.37 12.43
CA ILE A 232 16.20 -11.16 12.93
C ILE A 232 15.47 -10.54 11.74
N PRO A 233 14.13 -10.41 11.77
CA PRO A 233 13.42 -9.55 10.84
C PRO A 233 12.80 -8.32 11.54
N SER A 234 12.76 -7.21 10.80
CA SER A 234 11.68 -6.20 10.77
C SER A 234 11.83 -4.89 11.58
N PHE A 235 11.95 -3.79 10.81
CA PHE A 235 12.05 -2.38 11.24
C PHE A 235 10.71 -1.73 11.64
N VAL A 236 9.57 -2.40 11.41
CA VAL A 236 8.23 -1.77 11.47
C VAL A 236 7.60 -1.76 12.87
N LEU A 237 8.06 -2.62 13.80
CA LEU A 237 7.54 -2.69 15.18
C LEU A 237 8.53 -2.21 16.25
N VAL A 238 9.83 -2.17 15.95
CA VAL A 238 10.87 -1.92 16.95
C VAL A 238 10.98 -0.43 17.32
N GLY A 239 10.71 0.49 16.39
CA GLY A 239 10.81 1.92 16.65
C GLY A 239 9.92 2.39 17.82
N PRO A 240 8.59 2.16 17.77
CA PRO A 240 7.69 2.51 18.86
C PRO A 240 8.00 1.74 20.15
N LEU A 241 8.35 0.45 20.05
CA LEU A 241 8.67 -0.39 21.22
C LEU A 241 9.96 0.03 21.91
N ALA A 242 10.96 0.49 21.16
CA ALA A 242 12.23 0.98 21.68
C ALA A 242 12.08 2.33 22.40
N ILE A 243 11.19 3.20 21.89
CA ILE A 243 10.82 4.46 22.55
C ILE A 243 10.12 4.17 23.88
N ILE A 244 9.15 3.25 23.90
CA ILE A 244 8.45 2.85 25.13
C ILE A 244 9.41 2.12 26.11
N ALA A 245 10.32 1.31 25.59
CA ALA A 245 11.36 0.62 26.39
C ALA A 245 12.34 1.58 27.05
N ALA A 246 12.64 2.71 26.39
CA ALA A 246 13.48 3.78 26.94
C ALA A 246 12.76 4.55 28.07
N VAL A 247 11.43 4.66 28.01
CA VAL A 247 10.62 5.36 29.03
C VAL A 247 10.34 4.48 30.25
N PHE A 248 10.24 3.15 30.11
CA PHE A 248 9.92 2.22 31.20
C PHE A 248 10.91 1.04 31.36
N PRO A 249 12.19 1.30 31.68
CA PRO A 249 13.25 0.27 31.67
C PRO A 249 13.05 -0.86 32.69
N GLY A 250 12.43 -0.60 33.84
CA GLY A 250 12.13 -1.63 34.85
C GLY A 250 11.06 -2.63 34.41
N VAL A 251 10.07 -2.16 33.64
CA VAL A 251 9.03 -3.00 33.03
C VAL A 251 9.66 -3.85 31.92
N PHE A 252 10.51 -3.25 31.09
CA PHE A 252 11.19 -3.95 29.99
C PHE A 252 12.29 -4.91 30.44
N ALA A 253 12.95 -4.70 31.58
CA ALA A 253 13.89 -5.67 32.15
C ALA A 253 13.19 -6.96 32.62
N ARG A 254 12.03 -6.83 33.27
CA ARG A 254 11.18 -7.98 33.62
C ARG A 254 10.58 -8.64 32.37
N LEU A 255 10.17 -7.85 31.38
CA LEU A 255 9.74 -8.35 30.06
C LEU A 255 10.86 -9.09 29.32
N ALA A 256 12.11 -8.63 29.38
CA ALA A 256 13.24 -9.28 28.70
C ALA A 256 13.53 -10.68 29.27
N ILE A 257 13.35 -10.85 30.59
CA ILE A 257 13.42 -12.16 31.25
C ILE A 257 12.23 -13.05 30.83
N ALA A 258 11.03 -12.49 30.71
CA ALA A 258 9.87 -13.19 30.16
C ALA A 258 10.11 -13.58 28.68
N TRP A 259 10.62 -12.68 27.84
CA TRP A 259 10.90 -12.90 26.41
C TRP A 259 12.00 -13.93 26.17
N LYS A 260 12.98 -14.06 27.08
CA LYS A 260 13.94 -15.17 27.02
C LYS A 260 13.20 -16.51 26.97
N ARG A 261 12.12 -16.71 27.73
CA ARG A 261 11.32 -17.96 27.74
C ARG A 261 10.43 -18.15 26.51
N TRP A 262 10.17 -17.09 25.74
CA TRP A 262 9.29 -17.09 24.56
C TRP A 262 10.03 -16.87 23.23
N ARG A 263 11.35 -17.04 23.24
CA ARG A 263 12.21 -16.70 22.11
C ARG A 263 11.81 -17.42 20.81
N ALA A 264 11.49 -18.72 20.87
CA ALA A 264 11.09 -19.45 19.68
C ALA A 264 9.74 -18.98 19.12
N PHE A 265 8.74 -18.81 19.97
CA PHE A 265 7.42 -18.31 19.58
C PHE A 265 7.51 -16.91 19.01
N LEU A 266 8.20 -15.99 19.69
CA LEU A 266 8.36 -14.62 19.20
C LEU A 266 9.13 -14.56 17.88
N THR A 267 10.14 -15.40 17.68
CA THR A 267 10.85 -15.50 16.40
C THR A 267 9.95 -16.01 15.27
N VAL A 268 9.17 -17.07 15.49
CA VAL A 268 8.23 -17.59 14.48
C VAL A 268 7.09 -16.63 14.21
N ALA A 269 6.48 -16.06 15.26
CA ALA A 269 5.40 -15.10 15.11
C ALA A 269 5.88 -13.89 14.31
N SER A 270 7.10 -13.40 14.57
CA SER A 270 7.73 -12.32 13.81
C SER A 270 8.02 -12.71 12.35
N LEU A 271 8.60 -13.89 12.11
CA LEU A 271 8.89 -14.37 10.75
C LEU A 271 7.61 -14.57 9.93
N ASN A 272 6.60 -15.21 10.52
CA ASN A 272 5.30 -15.43 9.90
C ASN A 272 4.58 -14.12 9.62
N SER A 273 4.59 -13.17 10.58
CA SER A 273 4.02 -11.83 10.38
C SER A 273 4.72 -11.08 9.26
N THR A 274 6.04 -11.21 9.16
CA THR A 274 6.83 -10.55 8.12
C THR A 274 6.58 -11.16 6.76
N LEU A 275 6.52 -12.49 6.66
CA LEU A 275 6.18 -13.20 5.42
C LEU A 275 4.75 -12.91 4.95
N ALA A 276 3.79 -12.88 5.87
CA ALA A 276 2.41 -12.52 5.56
C ALA A 276 2.32 -11.06 5.06
N LEU A 277 3.08 -10.14 5.67
CA LEU A 277 3.14 -8.74 5.25
C LEU A 277 3.84 -8.56 3.89
N VAL A 278 4.96 -9.26 3.67
CA VAL A 278 5.68 -9.26 2.39
C VAL A 278 4.83 -9.85 1.29
N HIS A 279 4.15 -10.97 1.54
CA HIS A 279 3.20 -11.56 0.60
C HIS A 279 2.05 -10.58 0.31
N TYR A 280 1.49 -9.95 1.34
CA TYR A 280 0.44 -8.93 1.17
C TYR A 280 0.87 -7.78 0.24
N PHE A 281 2.10 -7.28 0.37
CA PHE A 281 2.63 -6.20 -0.48
C PHE A 281 3.06 -6.66 -1.87
N LEU A 282 3.56 -7.91 -2.00
CA LEU A 282 4.15 -8.41 -3.23
C LEU A 282 3.22 -9.30 -4.06
N GLN A 283 2.10 -9.79 -3.51
CA GLN A 283 1.21 -10.75 -4.17
C GLN A 283 0.75 -10.32 -5.57
N ASN A 284 0.63 -9.01 -5.81
CA ASN A 284 0.25 -8.45 -7.11
C ASN A 284 1.39 -8.49 -8.15
N TYR A 285 2.62 -8.75 -7.73
CA TYR A 285 3.83 -8.84 -8.56
C TYR A 285 4.37 -10.27 -8.67
N LEU A 286 3.79 -11.22 -7.92
CA LEU A 286 4.23 -12.62 -7.94
C LEU A 286 3.60 -13.37 -9.13
N PRO A 287 4.32 -14.33 -9.75
CA PRO A 287 3.80 -15.12 -10.85
C PRO A 287 2.51 -15.86 -10.45
N GLN A 288 1.54 -15.93 -11.36
CA GLN A 288 0.37 -16.78 -11.15
C GLN A 288 0.80 -18.26 -11.07
N GLY A 289 0.47 -18.92 -9.95
CA GLY A 289 0.81 -20.31 -9.73
C GLY A 289 0.64 -20.72 -8.28
N TRP A 290 0.61 -22.05 -8.04
CA TRP A 290 0.37 -22.61 -6.71
C TRP A 290 1.35 -22.08 -5.66
N TRP A 291 2.64 -22.00 -6.00
CA TRP A 291 3.74 -21.60 -5.12
C TRP A 291 3.66 -20.17 -4.55
N TRP A 292 2.82 -19.31 -5.13
CA TRP A 292 2.72 -17.89 -4.75
C TRP A 292 1.33 -17.50 -4.25
N GLY A 293 0.37 -18.44 -4.27
CA GLY A 293 -0.98 -18.22 -3.78
C GLY A 293 -1.09 -18.25 -2.25
N LEU A 294 -2.27 -17.88 -1.74
CA LEU A 294 -2.58 -17.88 -0.30
C LEU A 294 -2.43 -19.27 0.35
N GLN A 295 -2.73 -20.34 -0.39
CA GLN A 295 -2.51 -21.72 0.06
C GLN A 295 -1.01 -22.01 0.28
N ALA A 296 -0.15 -21.63 -0.67
CA ALA A 296 1.29 -21.81 -0.51
C ALA A 296 1.85 -20.95 0.61
N LEU A 297 1.39 -19.70 0.76
CA LEU A 297 1.73 -18.88 1.94
C LEU A 297 1.38 -19.62 3.23
N THR A 298 0.14 -20.12 3.36
CA THR A 298 -0.33 -20.85 4.54
C THR A 298 0.54 -22.10 4.81
N VAL A 299 0.93 -22.83 3.76
CA VAL A 299 1.87 -23.96 3.86
C VAL A 299 3.25 -23.52 4.35
N TYR A 300 3.79 -22.40 3.87
CA TYR A 300 5.07 -21.87 4.34
C TYR A 300 5.00 -21.45 5.81
N LEU A 301 3.95 -20.72 6.20
CA LEU A 301 3.73 -20.29 7.58
C LEU A 301 3.58 -21.51 8.52
N LEU A 302 2.85 -22.54 8.08
CA LEU A 302 2.71 -23.79 8.82
C LEU A 302 4.06 -24.51 8.96
N GLY A 303 4.83 -24.62 7.87
CA GLY A 303 6.15 -25.24 7.89
C GLY A 303 7.11 -24.55 8.85
N ILE A 304 7.16 -23.21 8.84
CA ILE A 304 7.95 -22.41 9.77
C ILE A 304 7.50 -22.64 11.22
N THR A 305 6.19 -22.70 11.44
CA THR A 305 5.61 -22.93 12.77
C THR A 305 5.97 -24.30 13.32
N LEU A 306 5.91 -25.35 12.49
CA LEU A 306 6.30 -26.71 12.87
C LEU A 306 7.80 -26.82 13.18
N LEU A 307 8.65 -26.16 12.39
CA LEU A 307 10.08 -26.07 12.66
C LEU A 307 10.36 -25.34 13.98
N GLY A 308 9.62 -24.26 14.25
CA GLY A 308 9.68 -23.53 15.51
C GLY A 308 9.20 -24.34 16.71
N LEU A 309 8.16 -25.16 16.55
CA LEU A 309 7.67 -26.07 17.58
C LEU A 309 8.74 -27.13 17.92
N ILE A 310 9.40 -27.70 16.91
CA ILE A 310 10.54 -28.61 17.11
C ILE A 310 11.68 -27.90 17.82
N TRP A 311 12.01 -26.66 17.42
CA TRP A 311 13.05 -25.87 18.05
C TRP A 311 12.74 -25.56 19.53
N ALA A 312 11.51 -25.13 19.82
CA ALA A 312 11.01 -24.93 21.18
C ALA A 312 11.12 -26.21 22.01
N GLY A 313 10.72 -27.35 21.46
CA GLY A 313 10.83 -28.65 22.12
C GLY A 313 12.27 -29.08 22.41
N ILE A 314 13.19 -28.92 21.45
CA ILE A 314 14.62 -29.21 21.65
C ILE A 314 15.21 -28.30 22.73
N ARG A 315 14.90 -27.01 22.67
CA ARG A 315 15.36 -26.02 23.64
C ARG A 315 14.84 -26.36 25.04
N TYR A 316 13.57 -26.74 25.13
CA TYR A 316 12.93 -27.14 26.37
C TYR A 316 13.58 -28.40 26.97
N ARG A 317 13.84 -29.43 26.14
CA ARG A 317 14.55 -30.64 26.59
C ARG A 317 15.97 -30.35 27.06
N ARG A 318 16.69 -29.43 26.42
CA ARG A 318 18.02 -29.00 26.88
C ARG A 318 17.96 -28.30 28.24
N LEU A 319 16.95 -27.47 28.46
CA LEU A 319 16.72 -26.83 29.77
C LEU A 319 16.37 -27.86 30.84
N ALA A 320 15.53 -28.85 30.51
CA ALA A 320 15.19 -29.96 31.41
C ALA A 320 16.38 -30.85 31.78
N ASN A 321 17.28 -31.08 30.83
CA ASN A 321 18.51 -31.84 31.08
C ASN A 321 19.55 -31.03 31.88
N ALA A 322 19.56 -29.71 31.74
CA ALA A 322 20.49 -28.83 32.44
C ALA A 322 20.08 -28.57 33.90
N ASP A 323 18.79 -28.56 34.18
CA ASP A 323 18.25 -28.46 35.53
C ASP A 323 16.99 -29.33 35.68
N PRO A 324 17.17 -30.62 36.04
CA PRO A 324 16.05 -31.54 36.21
C PRO A 324 15.09 -31.09 37.30
N SER A 325 15.53 -30.25 38.24
CA SER A 325 14.72 -29.75 39.36
C SER A 325 13.66 -28.72 38.91
N VAL A 326 13.86 -28.10 37.74
CA VAL A 326 13.01 -27.02 37.23
C VAL A 326 12.00 -27.48 36.17
N THR A 327 12.35 -28.47 35.33
CA THR A 327 11.42 -29.01 34.32
C THR A 327 11.55 -30.52 34.15
N ALA A 328 10.44 -31.20 33.86
CA ALA A 328 10.36 -32.65 33.64
C ALA A 328 9.85 -32.97 32.21
N PRO A 329 10.15 -34.15 31.65
CA PRO A 329 9.54 -34.59 30.40
C PRO A 329 8.02 -34.69 30.55
N PRO A 330 7.24 -34.31 29.52
CA PRO A 330 5.79 -34.26 29.63
C PRO A 330 5.17 -35.65 29.80
N SER A 331 4.23 -35.75 30.74
CA SER A 331 3.42 -36.95 30.92
C SER A 331 2.44 -37.13 29.77
N ARG A 332 1.93 -38.36 29.59
CA ARG A 332 0.92 -38.66 28.55
C ARG A 332 -0.32 -37.77 28.67
N ALA A 333 -0.78 -37.48 29.89
CA ALA A 333 -1.93 -36.62 30.15
C ALA A 333 -1.70 -35.15 29.73
N GLU A 334 -0.47 -34.65 29.89
CA GLU A 334 -0.14 -33.27 29.53
C GLU A 334 0.07 -33.11 28.02
N VAL A 335 0.62 -34.12 27.35
CA VAL A 335 0.64 -34.19 25.88
C VAL A 335 -0.79 -34.22 25.34
N LEU A 336 -1.68 -35.00 25.96
CA LEU A 336 -3.09 -35.08 25.57
C LEU A 336 -3.81 -33.73 25.80
N SER A 337 -3.45 -33.00 26.86
CA SER A 337 -3.98 -31.65 27.14
C SER A 337 -3.55 -30.64 26.07
N LEU A 338 -2.29 -30.68 25.62
CA LEU A 338 -1.81 -29.84 24.50
C LEU A 338 -2.59 -30.14 23.22
N VAL A 339 -2.79 -31.42 22.91
CA VAL A 339 -3.58 -31.85 21.74
C VAL A 339 -5.02 -31.32 21.87
N GLY A 340 -5.65 -31.47 23.04
CA GLY A 340 -6.99 -30.96 23.32
C GLY A 340 -7.11 -29.45 23.13
N VAL A 341 -6.17 -28.66 23.67
CA VAL A 341 -6.15 -27.19 23.50
C VAL A 341 -5.93 -26.78 22.05
N SER A 342 -5.07 -27.51 21.33
CA SER A 342 -4.80 -27.23 19.91
C SER A 342 -6.02 -27.55 19.04
N VAL A 343 -6.72 -28.66 19.32
CA VAL A 343 -7.97 -29.02 18.65
C VAL A 343 -9.07 -28.00 18.97
N PHE A 344 -9.24 -27.61 20.24
CA PHE A 344 -10.22 -26.62 20.65
C PHE A 344 -9.98 -25.27 19.96
N ALA A 345 -8.74 -24.79 19.92
CA ALA A 345 -8.41 -23.56 19.21
C ALA A 345 -8.66 -23.68 17.69
N GLY A 346 -8.39 -24.85 17.10
CA GLY A 346 -8.78 -25.15 15.73
C GLY A 346 -10.30 -25.07 15.51
N ILE A 347 -11.09 -25.62 16.43
CA ILE A 347 -12.56 -25.52 16.42
C ILE A 347 -13.00 -24.07 16.58
N CYS A 348 -12.40 -23.29 17.49
CA CYS A 348 -12.70 -21.86 17.63
C CYS A 348 -12.41 -21.08 16.34
N VAL A 349 -11.32 -21.38 15.65
CA VAL A 349 -11.03 -20.78 14.33
C VAL A 349 -12.09 -21.19 13.31
N ALA A 350 -12.42 -22.49 13.23
CA ALA A 350 -13.46 -22.97 12.32
C ALA A 350 -14.82 -22.33 12.62
N LEU A 351 -15.20 -22.20 13.89
CA LEU A 351 -16.42 -21.50 14.30
C LEU A 351 -16.33 -20.01 13.96
N THR A 352 -15.24 -19.32 14.29
CA THR A 352 -15.08 -17.88 14.00
C THR A 352 -15.13 -17.59 12.50
N MET A 353 -14.51 -18.45 11.68
CA MET A 353 -14.57 -18.33 10.22
C MET A 353 -15.93 -18.76 9.64
N GLY A 354 -16.72 -19.54 10.38
CA GLY A 354 -18.03 -20.07 9.98
C GLY A 354 -19.24 -19.28 10.45
N TRP A 355 -19.16 -18.57 11.59
CA TRP A 355 -20.30 -17.93 12.26
C TRP A 355 -20.46 -16.46 11.95
N ALA A 356 -19.45 -15.80 11.37
CA ALA A 356 -19.34 -14.35 11.51
C ALA A 356 -19.30 -13.53 10.22
N ASP A 357 -19.42 -14.11 9.02
CA ASP A 357 -19.13 -13.43 7.74
C ASP A 357 -17.78 -12.67 7.70
N LEU A 358 -16.92 -12.85 8.71
CA LEU A 358 -15.61 -12.21 8.87
C LEU A 358 -14.61 -12.63 7.77
N ARG A 359 -15.00 -13.52 6.86
CA ARG A 359 -14.23 -13.82 5.63
C ARG A 359 -14.07 -12.55 4.79
N THR A 360 -15.04 -11.64 4.78
CA THR A 360 -14.95 -10.35 4.07
C THR A 360 -14.32 -9.25 4.96
N ALA A 361 -14.50 -9.32 6.27
CA ALA A 361 -14.03 -8.29 7.20
C ALA A 361 -12.54 -8.39 7.57
N VAL A 362 -11.92 -9.57 7.50
CA VAL A 362 -10.53 -9.79 7.89
C VAL A 362 -9.73 -10.21 6.66
N THR A 363 -9.07 -9.26 6.00
CA THR A 363 -8.16 -9.52 4.87
C THR A 363 -6.80 -10.01 5.37
N PRO A 364 -6.03 -10.78 4.58
CA PRO A 364 -4.60 -10.98 4.88
C PRO A 364 -3.91 -9.60 5.03
N PRO A 365 -2.99 -9.41 5.99
CA PRO A 365 -2.46 -10.39 6.94
C PRO A 365 -3.22 -10.48 8.29
N MET A 366 -4.37 -9.82 8.43
CA MET A 366 -5.11 -9.76 9.71
C MET A 366 -5.61 -11.13 10.17
N ARG A 367 -5.87 -12.05 9.24
CA ARG A 367 -6.23 -13.44 9.53
C ARG A 367 -5.08 -14.17 10.23
N GLU A 368 -3.87 -14.02 9.71
CA GLU A 368 -2.65 -14.60 10.26
C GLU A 368 -2.33 -13.99 11.64
N PHE A 369 -2.59 -12.70 11.83
CA PHE A 369 -2.46 -12.04 13.13
C PHE A 369 -3.48 -12.56 14.16
N THR A 370 -4.69 -12.92 13.71
CA THR A 370 -5.72 -13.51 14.57
C THR A 370 -5.29 -14.89 15.07
N CYS A 371 -4.71 -15.72 14.20
CA CYS A 371 -4.12 -17.01 14.58
C CYS A 371 -2.98 -16.85 15.62
N ILE A 372 -2.13 -15.83 15.46
CA ILE A 372 -1.08 -15.51 16.44
C ILE A 372 -1.69 -15.04 17.77
N GLY A 373 -2.75 -14.24 17.73
CA GLY A 373 -3.49 -13.80 18.92
C GLY A 373 -4.09 -14.97 19.71
N LEU A 374 -4.75 -15.91 19.02
CA LEU A 374 -5.30 -17.12 19.63
C LEU A 374 -4.21 -18.01 20.25
N ALA A 375 -3.05 -18.11 19.60
CA ALA A 375 -1.89 -18.82 20.15
C ALA A 375 -1.38 -18.19 21.46
N VAL A 376 -1.35 -16.85 21.55
CA VAL A 376 -0.99 -16.15 22.80
C VAL A 376 -2.04 -16.40 23.88
N VAL A 377 -3.32 -16.31 23.55
CA VAL A 377 -4.42 -16.57 24.51
C VAL A 377 -4.37 -18.00 25.03
N ALA A 378 -4.18 -19.00 24.16
CA ALA A 378 -4.09 -20.40 24.57
C ALA A 378 -2.93 -20.65 25.54
N ALA A 379 -1.78 -20.01 25.30
CA ALA A 379 -0.64 -20.14 26.18
C ALA A 379 -0.80 -19.38 27.51
N LEU A 380 -1.53 -18.26 27.52
CA LEU A 380 -1.93 -17.58 28.76
C LEU A 380 -2.91 -18.44 29.59
N LEU A 381 -3.93 -19.02 28.95
CA LEU A 381 -4.88 -19.93 29.59
C LEU A 381 -4.17 -21.16 30.15
N TYR A 382 -3.22 -21.73 29.43
CA TYR A 382 -2.39 -22.83 29.92
C TYR A 382 -1.55 -22.42 31.14
N ALA A 383 -0.97 -21.22 31.13
CA ALA A 383 -0.22 -20.71 32.27
C ALA A 383 -1.11 -20.51 33.51
N LEU A 384 -2.33 -20.01 33.32
CA LEU A 384 -3.33 -19.86 34.39
C LEU A 384 -3.80 -21.21 34.93
N TYR A 385 -4.11 -22.15 34.04
CA TYR A 385 -4.44 -23.53 34.41
C TYR A 385 -3.35 -24.15 35.29
N ARG A 386 -2.08 -24.06 34.88
CA ARG A 386 -0.96 -24.59 35.66
C ARG A 386 -0.77 -23.90 37.00
N ARG A 387 -1.01 -22.59 37.06
CA ARG A 387 -0.96 -21.84 38.32
C ARG A 387 -2.07 -22.28 39.28
N GLY A 388 -3.27 -22.51 38.76
CA GLY A 388 -4.41 -23.02 39.53
C GLY A 388 -4.20 -24.44 40.03
N THR A 389 -3.71 -25.35 39.18
CA THR A 389 -3.43 -26.74 39.60
C THR A 389 -2.29 -26.80 40.62
N ALA A 390 -1.23 -25.99 40.46
CA ALA A 390 -0.15 -25.93 41.43
C ALA A 390 -0.62 -25.42 42.81
N TRP A 391 -1.53 -24.44 42.82
CA TRP A 391 -2.14 -23.93 44.05
C TRP A 391 -3.02 -24.98 44.75
N TRP A 392 -3.83 -25.72 43.97
CA TRP A 392 -4.67 -26.81 44.48
C TRP A 392 -3.85 -27.99 45.01
N GLU A 393 -2.84 -28.43 44.26
CA GLU A 393 -1.93 -29.52 44.64
C GLU A 393 -1.16 -29.18 45.93
N GLY A 394 -0.66 -27.93 46.04
CA GLY A 394 0.02 -27.43 47.24
C GLY A 394 -0.85 -27.42 48.50
N ASN A 395 -2.16 -27.24 48.37
CA ASN A 395 -3.11 -27.29 49.49
C ASN A 395 -3.62 -28.70 49.81
N SER A 396 -3.42 -29.68 48.92
CA SER A 396 -3.97 -31.05 49.05
C SER A 396 -3.05 -32.07 49.73
N GLY A 397 -1.84 -31.66 50.15
CA GLY A 397 -0.88 -32.53 50.87
C GLY A 397 -0.26 -33.67 50.06
N LEU A 398 -0.62 -33.81 48.78
CA LEU A 398 -0.04 -34.79 47.86
C LEU A 398 1.33 -34.28 47.37
N GLY A 399 2.39 -34.69 48.06
CA GLY A 399 3.78 -34.29 47.83
C GLY A 399 4.40 -34.75 46.51
N THR A 400 3.91 -34.22 45.39
CA THR A 400 4.63 -34.28 44.11
C THR A 400 4.60 -32.91 43.45
N GLU A 401 5.71 -32.18 43.54
CA GLU A 401 5.97 -31.01 42.70
C GLU A 401 5.93 -31.44 41.23
N ARG A 402 4.78 -31.31 40.55
CA ARG A 402 4.71 -31.49 39.10
C ARG A 402 5.39 -30.30 38.43
N ARG A 403 6.71 -30.46 38.24
CA ARG A 403 7.60 -29.57 37.46
C ARG A 403 6.96 -29.22 36.12
N LEU A 404 7.24 -28.02 35.61
CA LEU A 404 6.78 -27.61 34.28
C LEU A 404 7.16 -28.70 33.28
N SER A 405 6.18 -29.14 32.48
CA SER A 405 6.26 -30.31 31.61
C SER A 405 6.12 -29.96 30.13
N LEU A 406 5.29 -28.95 29.83
CA LEU A 406 5.24 -28.25 28.56
C LEU A 406 5.50 -26.75 28.77
N SER A 407 6.27 -26.15 27.87
CA SER A 407 6.45 -24.71 27.85
C SER A 407 5.20 -24.02 27.27
N GLY A 408 4.84 -22.85 27.80
CA GLY A 408 3.78 -22.02 27.21
C GLY A 408 4.05 -21.67 25.74
N GLU A 409 5.33 -21.59 25.36
CA GLU A 409 5.76 -21.44 23.96
C GLU A 409 5.42 -22.66 23.09
N SER A 410 5.54 -23.88 23.61
CA SER A 410 5.10 -25.09 22.90
C SER A 410 3.59 -25.16 22.73
N VAL A 411 2.85 -24.67 23.73
CA VAL A 411 1.38 -24.54 23.65
C VAL A 411 1.00 -23.51 22.59
N ALA A 412 1.61 -22.33 22.62
CA ALA A 412 1.37 -21.28 21.62
C ALA A 412 1.68 -21.77 20.20
N MET A 413 2.81 -22.44 20.00
CA MET A 413 3.17 -22.98 18.68
C MET A 413 2.26 -24.12 18.22
N GLY A 414 1.85 -25.01 19.12
CA GLY A 414 0.90 -26.10 18.82
C GLY A 414 -0.46 -25.55 18.41
N THR A 415 -0.94 -24.54 19.14
CA THR A 415 -2.16 -23.81 18.80
C THR A 415 -2.03 -23.08 17.46
N LEU A 416 -0.94 -22.35 17.21
CA LEU A 416 -0.71 -21.66 15.94
C LEU A 416 -0.69 -22.64 14.75
N ALA A 417 -0.03 -23.79 14.91
CA ALA A 417 0.00 -24.83 13.89
C ALA A 417 -1.40 -25.40 13.63
N ALA A 418 -2.21 -25.63 14.67
CA ALA A 418 -3.58 -26.11 14.53
C ALA A 418 -4.49 -25.07 13.84
N CYS A 419 -4.36 -23.79 14.19
CA CYS A 419 -5.08 -22.71 13.50
C CYS A 419 -4.70 -22.64 12.01
N LEU A 420 -3.41 -22.74 11.67
CA LEU A 420 -2.93 -22.74 10.29
C LEU A 420 -3.36 -24.01 9.51
N LEU A 421 -3.42 -25.17 10.17
CA LEU A 421 -3.94 -26.41 9.59
C LEU A 421 -5.44 -26.30 9.30
N VAL A 422 -6.23 -25.79 10.23
CA VAL A 422 -7.66 -25.53 10.00
C VAL A 422 -7.83 -24.52 8.88
N ALA A 423 -7.05 -23.43 8.86
CA ALA A 423 -7.08 -22.45 7.77
C ALA A 423 -6.71 -23.09 6.42
N LEU A 424 -5.73 -23.99 6.37
CA LEU A 424 -5.34 -24.71 5.16
C LEU A 424 -6.43 -25.69 4.70
N VAL A 425 -6.99 -26.48 5.62
CA VAL A 425 -8.10 -27.40 5.33
C VAL A 425 -9.32 -26.62 4.86
N TRP A 426 -9.65 -25.52 5.53
CA TRP A 426 -10.73 -24.63 5.12
C TRP A 426 -10.50 -23.96 3.78
N GLN A 427 -9.25 -23.58 3.48
CA GLN A 427 -8.85 -23.09 2.15
C GLN A 427 -8.87 -24.19 1.09
N SER A 428 -8.86 -25.47 1.47
CA SER A 428 -8.92 -26.63 0.57
C SER A 428 -10.34 -27.20 0.40
N SER A 429 -11.18 -27.10 1.44
CA SER A 429 -12.62 -27.35 1.39
C SER A 429 -13.37 -26.16 0.80
N SER A 430 -12.75 -24.98 0.80
CA SER A 430 -12.96 -23.99 -0.24
C SER A 430 -12.08 -24.34 -1.45
N VAL A 431 -12.49 -25.34 -2.23
CA VAL A 431 -12.72 -24.96 -3.64
C VAL A 431 -13.50 -23.67 -3.52
N PRO A 432 -12.98 -22.48 -3.89
CA PRO A 432 -13.76 -21.25 -3.75
C PRO A 432 -15.11 -21.60 -4.29
N GLY A 433 -16.13 -21.55 -3.42
CA GLY A 433 -17.43 -22.10 -3.73
C GLY A 433 -17.73 -21.64 -5.14
N GLN A 434 -17.83 -22.59 -6.07
CA GLN A 434 -18.45 -22.29 -7.32
C GLN A 434 -19.83 -21.84 -6.90
N TRP A 435 -20.01 -20.53 -6.80
CA TRP A 435 -21.30 -19.92 -6.85
C TRP A 435 -21.86 -20.39 -8.16
N THR A 436 -22.76 -21.37 -8.13
CA THR A 436 -23.50 -21.81 -9.30
C THR A 436 -24.44 -20.67 -9.67
N VAL A 437 -23.90 -19.67 -10.35
CA VAL A 437 -24.66 -18.83 -11.26
C VAL A 437 -24.70 -19.61 -12.57
N VAL A 438 -25.88 -20.10 -12.91
CA VAL A 438 -26.15 -20.62 -14.24
C VAL A 438 -26.05 -19.43 -15.19
N THR A 439 -24.97 -19.35 -15.97
CA THR A 439 -24.97 -18.57 -17.19
C THR A 439 -25.93 -19.25 -18.17
N GLU A 440 -26.92 -18.53 -18.69
CA GLU A 440 -27.79 -19.06 -19.75
C GLU A 440 -26.99 -19.51 -20.99
N SER A 441 -25.76 -19.02 -21.16
CA SER A 441 -24.79 -19.59 -22.10
C SER A 441 -24.05 -20.75 -21.45
N GLY A 442 -24.41 -21.99 -21.81
CA GLY A 442 -23.83 -23.24 -21.30
C GLY A 442 -22.33 -23.43 -21.58
N GLY A 443 -21.49 -22.64 -20.92
CA GLY A 443 -20.04 -22.60 -21.11
C GLY A 443 -19.27 -22.30 -19.82
N GLY A 444 -19.34 -23.21 -18.85
CA GLY A 444 -18.16 -23.66 -18.06
C GLY A 444 -17.30 -22.68 -17.26
N THR A 445 -17.70 -21.45 -16.92
CA THR A 445 -17.00 -20.64 -15.90
C THR A 445 -17.97 -19.91 -14.97
N THR A 446 -17.86 -20.16 -13.67
CA THR A 446 -18.66 -19.51 -12.62
C THR A 446 -18.06 -18.14 -12.28
N VAL A 447 -18.83 -17.08 -12.57
CA VAL A 447 -18.45 -15.69 -12.26
C VAL A 447 -19.12 -15.29 -10.95
N VAL A 448 -18.34 -14.83 -9.96
CA VAL A 448 -18.86 -14.30 -8.70
C VAL A 448 -19.20 -12.83 -8.87
N GLY A 449 -20.43 -12.42 -8.56
CA GLY A 449 -20.88 -11.04 -8.77
C GLY A 449 -22.38 -10.84 -8.57
N PRO A 450 -22.90 -9.63 -8.86
CA PRO A 450 -24.34 -9.38 -8.82
C PRO A 450 -25.16 -10.34 -9.69
N ARG A 451 -26.23 -10.88 -9.11
CA ARG A 451 -27.25 -11.61 -9.84
C ARG A 451 -28.21 -10.60 -10.48
N PHE A 452 -28.27 -10.61 -11.80
CA PHE A 452 -29.28 -9.85 -12.54
C PHE A 452 -30.69 -10.34 -12.18
N ILE A 453 -31.60 -9.39 -11.94
CA ILE A 453 -32.99 -9.66 -11.55
C ILE A 453 -33.94 -9.36 -12.69
N GLN A 454 -33.90 -8.13 -13.22
CA GLN A 454 -34.80 -7.70 -14.30
C GLN A 454 -34.26 -6.48 -15.04
N ALA A 455 -34.78 -6.26 -16.25
CA ALA A 455 -34.63 -5.03 -17.00
C ALA A 455 -35.98 -4.65 -17.61
N GLU A 456 -36.30 -3.37 -17.58
CA GLU A 456 -37.50 -2.81 -18.20
C GLU A 456 -37.22 -1.42 -18.78
N ALA A 457 -38.04 -1.01 -19.73
CA ALA A 457 -38.04 0.35 -20.27
C ALA A 457 -39.18 1.14 -19.64
N LEU A 458 -38.85 2.23 -18.95
CA LEU A 458 -39.83 3.21 -18.47
C LEU A 458 -40.01 4.27 -19.56
N GLU A 459 -41.03 4.07 -20.41
CA GLU A 459 -41.39 5.02 -21.47
C GLU A 459 -42.04 6.25 -20.85
N ALA A 460 -41.43 7.41 -21.10
CA ALA A 460 -41.89 8.69 -20.59
C ALA A 460 -43.24 9.06 -21.21
N TYR A 461 -44.18 9.49 -20.37
CA TYR A 461 -45.50 9.90 -20.84
C TYR A 461 -46.08 11.08 -20.06
N GLU A 462 -46.82 11.92 -20.76
CA GLU A 462 -47.63 12.99 -20.18
C GLU A 462 -49.06 12.46 -20.01
N GLN A 463 -49.70 12.83 -18.89
CA GLN A 463 -51.06 12.45 -18.58
C GLN A 463 -52.00 13.59 -18.98
N ASP A 464 -52.91 13.33 -19.92
CA ASP A 464 -53.98 14.26 -20.31
C ASP A 464 -55.35 13.60 -20.07
N GLY A 465 -56.01 13.97 -18.96
CA GLY A 465 -57.20 13.28 -18.48
C GLY A 465 -56.91 11.81 -18.20
N ASP A 466 -57.60 10.90 -18.90
CA ASP A 466 -57.38 9.45 -18.84
C ASP A 466 -56.39 8.94 -19.91
N GLN A 467 -55.91 9.81 -20.82
CA GLN A 467 -55.00 9.42 -21.89
C GLN A 467 -53.53 9.50 -21.47
N ARG A 468 -52.79 8.44 -21.81
CA ARG A 468 -51.33 8.37 -21.72
C ARG A 468 -50.72 8.80 -23.05
N LEU A 469 -50.14 10.00 -23.09
CA LEU A 469 -49.47 10.53 -24.28
C LEU A 469 -47.97 10.29 -24.19
N ALA A 470 -47.46 9.37 -25.03
CA ALA A 470 -46.03 9.07 -25.07
C ALA A 470 -45.20 10.31 -25.46
N LEU A 471 -44.17 10.61 -24.67
CA LEU A 471 -43.24 11.67 -24.97
C LEU A 471 -42.27 11.20 -26.07
N ARG A 472 -42.25 11.93 -27.18
CA ARG A 472 -41.41 11.56 -28.34
C ARG A 472 -40.02 12.16 -28.23
N GLY A 473 -39.05 11.44 -28.77
CA GLY A 473 -37.66 11.87 -28.80
C GLY A 473 -36.73 10.85 -28.19
N GLN A 474 -35.59 11.34 -27.70
CA GLN A 474 -34.51 10.54 -27.15
C GLN A 474 -33.82 11.27 -26.01
N VAL A 475 -33.44 10.54 -24.96
CA VAL A 475 -32.58 11.06 -23.91
C VAL A 475 -31.15 11.20 -24.41
N LEU A 476 -30.59 12.41 -24.32
CA LEU A 476 -29.20 12.69 -24.70
C LEU A 476 -28.26 12.70 -23.49
N SER A 477 -28.75 13.22 -22.36
CA SER A 477 -27.95 13.40 -21.16
C SER A 477 -27.85 12.12 -20.32
N ARG A 478 -27.06 12.17 -19.24
CA ARG A 478 -27.19 11.17 -18.18
C ARG A 478 -28.49 11.38 -17.40
N VAL A 479 -29.05 10.30 -16.84
CA VAL A 479 -30.20 10.36 -15.93
C VAL A 479 -29.72 10.63 -14.51
N VAL A 480 -30.25 11.67 -13.88
CA VAL A 480 -30.01 11.98 -12.46
C VAL A 480 -31.19 11.53 -11.63
N VAL A 481 -30.92 10.88 -10.50
CA VAL A 481 -31.95 10.34 -9.60
C VAL A 481 -31.93 11.10 -8.29
N ASP A 482 -33.06 11.64 -7.87
CA ASP A 482 -33.25 12.24 -6.55
C ASP A 482 -34.64 11.88 -6.01
N GLN A 483 -34.70 11.24 -4.83
CA GLN A 483 -35.94 10.89 -4.13
C GLN A 483 -37.06 10.25 -5.01
N GLY A 484 -36.68 9.30 -5.87
CA GLY A 484 -37.64 8.62 -6.76
C GLY A 484 -38.04 9.41 -8.01
N ARG A 485 -37.41 10.56 -8.27
CA ARG A 485 -37.54 11.35 -9.50
C ARG A 485 -36.31 11.20 -10.38
N LEU A 486 -36.55 11.16 -11.69
CA LEU A 486 -35.54 11.04 -12.73
C LEU A 486 -35.49 12.35 -13.52
N TYR A 487 -34.32 12.96 -13.60
CA TYR A 487 -34.08 14.22 -14.32
C TYR A 487 -33.13 13.98 -15.49
N PHE A 488 -33.50 14.45 -16.68
CA PHE A 488 -32.69 14.29 -17.89
C PHE A 488 -33.08 15.28 -18.98
N GLY A 489 -32.16 15.51 -19.91
CA GLY A 489 -32.35 16.29 -21.13
C GLY A 489 -32.67 15.41 -22.34
N ILE A 490 -33.56 15.89 -23.21
CA ILE A 490 -33.97 15.18 -24.42
C ILE A 490 -33.79 16.01 -25.69
N MET A 491 -33.86 15.31 -26.82
CA MET A 491 -34.00 15.86 -28.17
C MET A 491 -35.26 15.27 -28.81
N GLU A 492 -36.14 16.12 -29.33
CA GLU A 492 -37.43 15.69 -29.90
C GLU A 492 -37.35 15.36 -31.40
N ALA A 493 -36.58 16.13 -32.17
CA ALA A 493 -36.63 16.09 -33.64
C ALA A 493 -35.26 16.27 -34.34
N GLY A 494 -34.23 15.54 -33.90
CA GLY A 494 -32.88 15.60 -34.49
C GLY A 494 -32.09 16.85 -34.10
N LEU A 495 -30.89 17.00 -34.68
CA LEU A 495 -29.88 17.99 -34.25
C LEU A 495 -30.35 19.45 -34.33
N SER A 496 -31.19 19.77 -35.31
CA SER A 496 -31.78 21.11 -35.47
C SER A 496 -33.19 21.24 -34.86
N GLY A 497 -33.64 20.21 -34.14
CA GLY A 497 -34.95 20.14 -33.51
C GLY A 497 -34.99 20.78 -32.11
N GLY A 498 -36.15 20.71 -31.45
CA GLY A 498 -36.32 21.16 -30.07
C GLY A 498 -35.80 20.15 -29.05
N GLY A 499 -35.63 20.61 -27.81
CA GLY A 499 -35.31 19.79 -26.64
C GLY A 499 -36.21 20.10 -25.45
N ARG A 500 -36.13 19.26 -24.42
CA ARG A 500 -36.78 19.51 -23.13
C ARG A 500 -35.89 19.08 -21.98
N ILE A 501 -36.07 19.73 -20.83
CA ILE A 501 -35.61 19.21 -19.53
C ILE A 501 -36.81 18.51 -18.90
N VAL A 502 -36.65 17.24 -18.54
CA VAL A 502 -37.75 16.38 -18.09
C VAL A 502 -37.51 15.91 -16.67
N CYS A 503 -38.55 15.95 -15.84
CA CYS A 503 -38.64 15.23 -14.58
C CYS A 503 -39.71 14.14 -14.69
N MET A 504 -39.33 12.90 -14.41
CA MET A 504 -40.17 11.72 -14.54
C MET A 504 -40.18 10.92 -13.24
N ASP A 505 -41.31 10.29 -12.92
CA ASP A 505 -41.41 9.35 -11.81
C ASP A 505 -40.64 8.06 -12.12
N SER A 506 -39.79 7.64 -11.19
CA SER A 506 -38.96 6.43 -11.35
C SER A 506 -39.74 5.12 -11.24
N ALA A 507 -40.97 5.14 -10.74
CA ALA A 507 -41.80 3.95 -10.57
C ALA A 507 -42.42 3.49 -11.89
N ASP A 508 -43.00 4.42 -12.66
CA ASP A 508 -43.89 4.10 -13.79
C ASP A 508 -43.61 4.86 -15.10
N GLY A 509 -42.72 5.87 -15.09
CA GLY A 509 -42.41 6.67 -16.27
C GLY A 509 -43.31 7.89 -16.48
N LYS A 510 -44.16 8.26 -15.53
CA LYS A 510 -45.00 9.46 -15.65
C LYS A 510 -44.15 10.73 -15.62
N VAL A 511 -44.30 11.59 -16.62
CA VAL A 511 -43.71 12.94 -16.61
C VAL A 511 -44.41 13.76 -15.54
N LEU A 512 -43.65 14.18 -14.53
CA LEU A 512 -44.14 15.01 -13.42
C LEU A 512 -44.13 16.48 -13.82
N TRP A 513 -43.12 16.89 -14.57
CA TRP A 513 -43.05 18.16 -15.28
C TRP A 513 -42.05 18.06 -16.43
N SER A 514 -42.24 18.89 -17.45
CA SER A 514 -41.27 19.11 -18.52
C SER A 514 -41.12 20.62 -18.74
N TYR A 515 -39.92 21.06 -19.10
CA TYR A 515 -39.61 22.45 -19.42
C TYR A 515 -39.11 22.52 -20.85
N ASP A 516 -39.67 23.43 -21.66
CA ASP A 516 -39.45 23.56 -23.11
C ASP A 516 -39.01 24.99 -23.53
N GLY A 517 -38.78 25.90 -22.57
CA GLY A 517 -38.11 27.19 -22.81
C GLY A 517 -38.98 28.45 -22.76
N GLU A 518 -40.26 28.33 -22.37
CA GLU A 518 -41.27 29.40 -22.27
C GLU A 518 -41.31 30.31 -23.52
N ASP A 519 -40.60 31.44 -23.52
CA ASP A 519 -40.59 32.43 -24.60
C ASP A 519 -39.82 32.00 -25.85
N LYS A 520 -38.78 31.18 -25.68
CA LYS A 520 -37.95 30.69 -26.79
C LYS A 520 -37.74 29.18 -26.61
N PRO A 521 -38.15 28.36 -27.59
CA PRO A 521 -38.00 26.91 -27.53
C PRO A 521 -36.58 26.50 -27.14
N LEU A 522 -36.48 25.52 -26.26
CA LEU A 522 -35.24 24.88 -25.88
C LEU A 522 -34.62 24.19 -27.09
N LEU A 523 -33.31 24.35 -27.22
CA LEU A 523 -32.49 23.54 -28.12
C LEU A 523 -32.30 22.12 -27.53
N PRO A 524 -31.78 21.14 -28.30
CA PRO A 524 -31.52 19.81 -27.78
C PRO A 524 -30.68 19.85 -26.49
N VAL A 525 -31.05 19.04 -25.49
CA VAL A 525 -30.44 19.13 -24.15
C VAL A 525 -29.50 17.94 -23.92
N TYR A 526 -28.21 18.11 -24.23
CA TYR A 526 -27.16 17.13 -23.92
C TYR A 526 -26.63 17.25 -22.49
N CYS A 527 -26.70 18.46 -21.92
CA CYS A 527 -26.28 18.74 -20.55
C CYS A 527 -26.96 17.78 -19.56
N THR A 528 -26.18 17.12 -18.71
CA THR A 528 -26.74 16.38 -17.58
C THR A 528 -27.28 17.38 -16.55
N PRO A 529 -28.57 17.32 -16.18
CA PRO A 529 -29.10 18.23 -15.18
C PRO A 529 -28.44 18.01 -13.82
N VAL A 530 -28.17 19.06 -13.07
CA VAL A 530 -27.67 18.96 -11.69
C VAL A 530 -28.72 19.42 -10.71
N VAL A 531 -29.12 18.52 -9.80
CA VAL A 531 -30.07 18.80 -8.73
C VAL A 531 -29.31 19.18 -7.46
N ALA A 532 -29.50 20.39 -6.96
CA ALA A 532 -28.91 20.85 -5.71
C ALA A 532 -29.86 21.82 -4.99
N ASN A 533 -30.08 21.59 -3.69
CA ASN A 533 -30.93 22.43 -2.83
C ASN A 533 -32.33 22.68 -3.42
N GLY A 534 -32.94 21.66 -4.04
CA GLY A 534 -34.26 21.76 -4.66
C GLY A 534 -34.27 22.54 -5.98
N VAL A 535 -33.12 22.79 -6.60
CA VAL A 535 -33.01 23.47 -7.90
C VAL A 535 -32.29 22.56 -8.90
N VAL A 536 -32.80 22.51 -10.14
CA VAL A 536 -32.19 21.87 -11.30
C VAL A 536 -31.45 22.92 -12.11
N TYR A 537 -30.14 22.74 -12.29
CA TYR A 537 -29.32 23.55 -13.19
C TYR A 537 -29.00 22.75 -14.45
N CYS A 538 -29.30 23.31 -15.62
CA CYS A 538 -29.11 22.63 -16.90
C CYS A 538 -28.98 23.63 -18.04
N GLY A 539 -28.04 23.38 -18.96
CA GLY A 539 -27.84 24.19 -20.16
C GLY A 539 -28.50 23.58 -21.39
N GLU A 540 -28.77 24.40 -22.40
CA GLU A 540 -29.29 23.96 -23.69
C GLU A 540 -28.23 23.91 -24.79
N GLY A 541 -28.57 23.22 -25.87
CA GLY A 541 -27.80 23.19 -27.10
C GLY A 541 -26.74 22.10 -27.13
N LEU A 542 -26.18 21.97 -28.33
CA LEU A 542 -25.07 21.11 -28.70
C LEU A 542 -23.92 21.98 -29.22
N HIS A 543 -22.75 21.39 -29.42
CA HIS A 543 -21.54 22.05 -29.91
C HIS A 543 -21.73 22.99 -31.11
N GLU A 544 -22.62 22.64 -32.07
CA GLU A 544 -22.89 23.47 -33.25
C GLU A 544 -23.79 24.70 -32.99
N HIS A 545 -24.36 24.81 -31.79
CA HIS A 545 -25.27 25.88 -31.43
C HIS A 545 -24.53 27.08 -30.82
N SER A 546 -25.13 28.25 -30.95
CA SER A 546 -24.63 29.49 -30.35
C SER A 546 -25.77 30.25 -29.68
N GLY A 547 -25.43 31.17 -28.79
CA GLY A 547 -26.42 31.94 -28.04
C GLY A 547 -27.24 31.10 -27.07
N CYS A 548 -26.64 30.04 -26.52
CA CYS A 548 -27.32 29.11 -25.61
C CYS A 548 -27.52 29.71 -24.22
N ARG A 549 -28.24 28.97 -23.39
CA ARG A 549 -28.73 29.42 -22.10
C ARG A 549 -28.53 28.37 -21.02
N LEU A 550 -28.18 28.83 -19.82
CA LEU A 550 -28.24 28.04 -18.60
C LEU A 550 -29.49 28.40 -17.79
N PHE A 551 -30.23 27.39 -17.35
CA PHE A 551 -31.46 27.52 -16.59
C PHE A 551 -31.27 27.08 -15.14
N ALA A 552 -32.06 27.66 -14.26
CA ALA A 552 -32.27 27.22 -12.88
C ALA A 552 -33.77 27.01 -12.68
N LEU A 553 -34.19 25.76 -12.49
CA LEU A 553 -35.59 25.37 -12.38
C LEU A 553 -35.87 24.78 -11.00
N ASP A 554 -37.07 24.98 -10.47
CA ASP A 554 -37.50 24.31 -9.25
C ASP A 554 -37.57 22.79 -9.49
N ALA A 555 -36.91 22.00 -8.64
CA ALA A 555 -36.80 20.55 -8.86
C ALA A 555 -38.14 19.81 -8.74
N LEU A 556 -39.12 20.38 -8.04
CA LEU A 556 -40.43 19.76 -7.85
C LEU A 556 -41.42 20.16 -8.94
N THR A 557 -41.34 21.40 -9.44
CA THR A 557 -42.36 21.98 -10.33
C THR A 557 -41.87 22.29 -11.74
N GLY A 558 -40.56 22.33 -11.99
CA GLY A 558 -39.96 22.69 -13.28
C GLY A 558 -40.01 24.18 -13.60
N GLN A 559 -40.54 25.01 -12.69
CA GLN A 559 -40.71 26.45 -12.90
C GLN A 559 -39.38 27.19 -12.78
N PRO A 560 -39.12 28.23 -13.60
CA PRO A 560 -37.91 29.05 -13.48
C PRO A 560 -37.74 29.68 -12.09
N ARG A 561 -36.54 29.56 -11.52
CA ARG A 561 -36.14 30.17 -10.24
C ARG A 561 -35.44 31.51 -10.43
N TRP A 562 -34.67 31.63 -11.51
CA TRP A 562 -34.10 32.91 -11.91
C TRP A 562 -35.13 33.72 -12.70
N ALA A 563 -35.06 35.05 -12.58
CA ALA A 563 -35.94 35.96 -13.33
C ALA A 563 -35.73 35.84 -14.85
N GLN A 564 -34.50 35.52 -15.27
CA GLN A 564 -34.15 35.21 -16.65
C GLN A 564 -33.08 34.11 -16.67
N PRO A 565 -33.06 33.25 -17.69
CA PRO A 565 -31.96 32.31 -17.88
C PRO A 565 -30.66 33.06 -18.16
N PHE A 566 -29.54 32.48 -17.75
CA PHE A 566 -28.23 33.04 -18.05
C PHE A 566 -27.91 32.83 -19.53
N ARG A 567 -27.51 33.89 -20.24
CA ARG A 567 -27.24 33.85 -21.68
C ARG A 567 -25.74 33.85 -21.95
N THR A 568 -25.30 32.96 -22.83
CA THR A 568 -23.93 32.89 -23.35
C THR A 568 -23.90 33.28 -24.82
N THR A 569 -22.72 33.47 -25.40
CA THR A 569 -22.58 33.64 -26.86
C THR A 569 -22.32 32.31 -27.57
N SER A 570 -21.74 31.34 -26.87
CA SER A 570 -21.50 29.96 -27.32
C SER A 570 -22.50 28.95 -26.72
N HIS A 571 -22.25 27.65 -26.85
CA HIS A 571 -23.10 26.56 -26.35
C HIS A 571 -22.93 26.28 -24.86
N THR A 572 -23.92 25.61 -24.26
CA THR A 572 -23.95 25.24 -22.82
C THR A 572 -24.22 23.75 -22.62
N GLU A 573 -23.61 22.89 -23.44
CA GLU A 573 -23.84 21.44 -23.42
C GLU A 573 -23.15 20.73 -22.24
N GLY A 574 -22.11 21.34 -21.68
CA GLY A 574 -21.36 20.76 -20.58
C GLY A 574 -22.09 20.85 -19.24
N THR A 575 -21.93 19.81 -18.44
CA THR A 575 -22.65 19.67 -17.17
C THR A 575 -22.13 20.68 -16.13
N PRO A 576 -23.00 21.49 -15.49
CA PRO A 576 -22.58 22.41 -14.44
C PRO A 576 -22.12 21.67 -13.18
N VAL A 577 -21.44 22.37 -12.28
CA VAL A 577 -21.17 21.90 -10.91
C VAL A 577 -21.65 22.95 -9.92
N VAL A 578 -22.31 22.51 -8.86
CA VAL A 578 -22.74 23.38 -7.77
C VAL A 578 -21.73 23.27 -6.63
N SER A 579 -21.14 24.40 -6.24
CA SER A 579 -20.19 24.48 -5.14
C SER A 579 -20.58 25.66 -4.25
N GLN A 580 -20.97 25.35 -3.00
CA GLN A 580 -21.48 26.34 -2.05
C GLN A 580 -22.70 27.11 -2.59
N ASP A 581 -22.56 28.41 -2.80
CA ASP A 581 -23.57 29.32 -3.33
C ASP A 581 -23.38 29.64 -4.83
N MET A 582 -22.50 28.90 -5.50
CA MET A 582 -22.15 29.10 -6.91
C MET A 582 -22.54 27.92 -7.78
N VAL A 583 -22.95 28.25 -9.01
CA VAL A 583 -23.08 27.32 -10.12
C VAL A 583 -21.95 27.64 -11.09
N ILE A 584 -21.07 26.68 -11.32
CA ILE A 584 -19.92 26.82 -12.20
C ILE A 584 -20.16 25.96 -13.41
N PHE A 585 -20.06 26.51 -14.62
CA PHE A 585 -20.43 25.77 -15.81
C PHE A 585 -19.56 26.14 -17.02
N PRO A 586 -19.27 25.15 -17.87
CA PRO A 586 -18.58 25.35 -19.13
C PRO A 586 -19.54 25.95 -20.18
N ALA A 587 -19.01 26.82 -21.03
CA ALA A 587 -19.79 27.55 -22.01
C ALA A 587 -19.05 27.65 -23.37
N GLY A 588 -18.42 26.56 -23.81
CA GLY A 588 -17.75 26.48 -25.11
C GLY A 588 -16.66 27.55 -25.28
N ASP A 589 -16.84 28.39 -26.30
CA ASP A 589 -15.96 29.52 -26.62
C ASP A 589 -16.07 30.69 -25.62
N ASP A 590 -17.15 30.77 -24.84
CA ASP A 590 -17.18 31.75 -23.75
C ASP A 590 -16.24 31.33 -22.62
N GLY A 591 -15.82 30.06 -22.54
CA GLY A 591 -14.94 29.53 -21.49
C GLY A 591 -15.72 28.99 -20.30
N VAL A 592 -15.48 29.53 -19.10
CA VAL A 592 -16.13 29.04 -17.86
C VAL A 592 -16.67 30.19 -17.03
N TYR A 593 -17.94 30.12 -16.68
CA TYR A 593 -18.59 31.05 -15.76
C TYR A 593 -18.77 30.42 -14.39
N ALA A 594 -18.67 31.25 -13.36
CA ALA A 594 -19.30 30.99 -12.06
C ALA A 594 -20.36 32.05 -11.81
N VAL A 595 -21.58 31.60 -11.54
CA VAL A 595 -22.71 32.46 -11.24
C VAL A 595 -23.29 32.13 -9.88
N THR A 596 -24.01 33.06 -9.28
CA THR A 596 -24.76 32.82 -8.04
C THR A 596 -25.88 31.81 -8.28
N ALA A 597 -26.02 30.85 -7.37
CA ALA A 597 -27.13 29.89 -7.38
C ALA A 597 -28.50 30.59 -7.23
N VAL A 598 -28.54 31.71 -6.50
CA VAL A 598 -29.77 32.43 -6.16
C VAL A 598 -30.39 33.12 -7.37
N ASP A 599 -29.60 33.83 -8.16
CA ASP A 599 -30.11 34.73 -9.21
C ASP A 599 -29.26 34.79 -10.48
N GLY A 600 -28.28 33.90 -10.65
CA GLY A 600 -27.52 33.76 -11.88
C GLY A 600 -26.54 34.91 -12.17
N ARG A 601 -26.21 35.76 -11.20
CA ARG A 601 -25.23 36.85 -11.37
C ARG A 601 -23.82 36.29 -11.43
N VAL A 602 -23.01 36.79 -12.38
CA VAL A 602 -21.60 36.40 -12.51
C VAL A 602 -20.81 36.76 -11.24
N ARG A 603 -20.13 35.77 -10.67
CA ARG A 603 -19.13 35.91 -9.61
C ARG A 603 -17.75 36.11 -10.21
N TRP A 604 -17.39 35.24 -11.16
CA TRP A 604 -16.18 35.34 -11.96
C TRP A 604 -16.40 34.65 -13.31
N HIS A 605 -15.56 34.98 -14.27
CA HIS A 605 -15.58 34.43 -15.62
C HIS A 605 -14.15 34.26 -16.11
N VAL A 606 -13.85 33.10 -16.66
CA VAL A 606 -12.61 32.83 -17.38
C VAL A 606 -12.94 32.80 -18.86
N ALA A 607 -12.53 33.84 -19.57
CA ALA A 607 -12.82 34.01 -20.98
C ALA A 607 -12.19 32.89 -21.83
N GLY A 608 -13.02 32.29 -22.69
CA GLY A 608 -12.63 31.33 -23.70
C GLY A 608 -12.29 31.97 -25.04
N GLY A 609 -12.32 31.16 -26.09
CA GLY A 609 -12.11 31.57 -27.47
C GLY A 609 -10.67 31.34 -27.95
N LEU A 610 -10.49 31.42 -29.27
CA LEU A 610 -9.22 31.17 -29.94
C LEU A 610 -8.08 32.05 -29.40
N GLU A 611 -8.36 33.32 -29.13
CA GLU A 611 -7.38 34.28 -28.58
C GLU A 611 -6.87 33.94 -27.18
N ASN A 612 -7.71 33.29 -26.37
CA ASN A 612 -7.35 32.81 -25.03
C ASN A 612 -6.88 31.35 -25.04
N GLY A 613 -6.94 30.68 -26.20
CA GLY A 613 -6.57 29.28 -26.36
C GLY A 613 -7.38 28.36 -25.44
N LEU A 614 -8.66 28.65 -25.24
CA LEU A 614 -9.51 27.94 -24.28
C LEU A 614 -10.90 27.71 -24.86
N HIS A 615 -11.30 26.44 -24.89
CA HIS A 615 -12.65 26.01 -25.19
C HIS A 615 -13.01 24.91 -24.22
N VAL A 616 -14.17 25.02 -23.56
CA VAL A 616 -14.54 24.06 -22.51
C VAL A 616 -15.93 23.49 -22.78
N ASP A 617 -15.95 22.20 -23.12
CA ASP A 617 -17.18 21.40 -23.28
C ASP A 617 -17.42 20.50 -22.06
N GLY A 618 -16.33 19.92 -21.54
CA GLY A 618 -16.39 18.92 -20.49
C GLY A 618 -16.83 19.50 -19.15
N ALA A 619 -17.57 18.70 -18.38
CA ALA A 619 -18.00 19.09 -17.05
C ALA A 619 -16.78 19.35 -16.13
N PRO A 620 -16.76 20.43 -15.33
CA PRO A 620 -15.76 20.64 -14.30
C PRO A 620 -15.80 19.58 -13.19
N ALA A 621 -14.65 19.32 -12.57
CA ALA A 621 -14.56 18.62 -11.29
C ALA A 621 -14.09 19.55 -10.18
N VAL A 622 -14.73 19.51 -9.02
CA VAL A 622 -14.35 20.33 -7.84
C VAL A 622 -13.83 19.43 -6.73
N SER A 623 -12.66 19.78 -6.17
CA SER A 623 -12.14 19.12 -4.97
C SER A 623 -11.15 20.03 -4.23
N GLY A 624 -11.22 20.06 -2.90
CA GLY A 624 -10.23 20.76 -2.07
C GLY A 624 -10.04 22.25 -2.41
N GLY A 625 -11.11 22.96 -2.78
CA GLY A 625 -11.05 24.37 -3.19
C GLY A 625 -10.54 24.60 -4.62
N ARG A 626 -10.34 23.54 -5.40
CA ARG A 626 -9.86 23.59 -6.77
C ARG A 626 -10.94 23.13 -7.74
N LEU A 627 -10.91 23.71 -8.93
CA LEU A 627 -11.74 23.39 -10.07
C LEU A 627 -10.84 22.86 -11.18
N TYR A 628 -11.13 21.67 -11.71
CA TYR A 628 -10.36 21.01 -12.75
C TYR A 628 -11.18 20.94 -14.03
N LEU A 629 -10.53 21.30 -15.15
CA LEU A 629 -11.14 21.42 -16.47
C LEU A 629 -10.25 20.72 -17.51
N GLY A 630 -10.86 20.26 -18.59
CA GLY A 630 -10.20 19.81 -19.82
C GLY A 630 -10.53 20.76 -20.97
N SER A 631 -9.55 21.04 -21.82
CA SER A 631 -9.72 21.77 -23.07
C SER A 631 -9.36 20.84 -24.23
N GLY A 632 -10.25 20.73 -25.20
CA GLY A 632 -10.08 19.90 -26.39
C GLY A 632 -9.86 20.68 -27.68
N LEU A 633 -10.25 21.96 -27.74
CA LEU A 633 -10.05 22.86 -28.88
C LEU A 633 -9.14 24.04 -28.52
N TYR A 634 -8.41 24.53 -29.53
CA TYR A 634 -7.40 25.60 -29.47
C TYR A 634 -6.16 25.24 -28.65
N SER A 635 -6.35 24.59 -27.50
CA SER A 635 -5.30 23.93 -26.73
C SER A 635 -5.79 22.60 -26.16
N THR A 636 -4.87 21.63 -26.09
CA THR A 636 -5.08 20.33 -25.45
C THR A 636 -4.55 20.36 -24.03
N ALA A 637 -5.34 20.88 -23.10
CA ALA A 637 -4.85 21.21 -21.78
C ALA A 637 -5.76 20.73 -20.65
N ALA A 638 -5.13 20.26 -19.57
CA ALA A 638 -5.73 20.21 -18.25
C ALA A 638 -5.49 21.55 -17.57
N ILE A 639 -6.52 22.12 -16.94
CA ILE A 639 -6.45 23.42 -16.29
C ILE A 639 -7.01 23.26 -14.88
N CYS A 640 -6.31 23.83 -13.91
CA CYS A 640 -6.79 23.93 -12.55
C CYS A 640 -6.97 25.40 -12.18
N LEU A 641 -8.15 25.73 -11.70
CA LEU A 641 -8.51 27.04 -11.20
C LEU A 641 -8.78 26.97 -9.70
N ASP A 642 -8.57 28.08 -9.01
CA ASP A 642 -9.12 28.31 -7.68
C ASP A 642 -10.64 28.46 -7.79
N VAL A 643 -11.39 27.65 -7.04
CA VAL A 643 -12.86 27.59 -7.20
C VAL A 643 -13.55 28.90 -6.81
N ALA A 644 -12.97 29.66 -5.87
CA ALA A 644 -13.57 30.87 -5.34
C ALA A 644 -13.36 32.08 -6.25
N THR A 645 -12.21 32.14 -6.93
CA THR A 645 -11.77 33.31 -7.69
C THR A 645 -11.70 33.10 -9.20
N GLY A 646 -11.73 31.85 -9.67
CA GLY A 646 -11.48 31.51 -11.08
C GLY A 646 -10.02 31.66 -11.50
N LYS A 647 -9.12 32.02 -10.60
CA LYS A 647 -7.70 32.21 -10.93
C LYS A 647 -7.05 30.89 -11.30
N GLN A 648 -6.37 30.86 -12.45
CA GLN A 648 -5.59 29.68 -12.86
C GLN A 648 -4.43 29.42 -11.89
N LEU A 649 -4.40 28.21 -11.34
CA LEU A 649 -3.37 27.70 -10.45
C LEU A 649 -2.28 26.97 -11.23
N TRP A 650 -2.67 26.12 -12.18
CA TRP A 650 -1.75 25.45 -13.10
C TRP A 650 -2.44 25.11 -14.42
N ARG A 651 -1.62 24.85 -15.45
CA ARG A 651 -2.04 24.39 -16.78
C ARG A 651 -1.02 23.38 -17.28
N THR A 652 -1.51 22.25 -17.77
CA THR A 652 -0.69 21.13 -18.25
C THR A 652 -1.14 20.72 -19.65
N ASP A 653 -0.20 20.62 -20.59
CA ASP A 653 -0.48 20.13 -21.94
C ASP A 653 -0.69 18.60 -21.93
N LEU A 654 -1.91 18.18 -22.24
CA LEU A 654 -2.35 16.78 -22.27
C LEU A 654 -1.95 16.05 -23.56
N LYS A 655 -1.43 16.78 -24.56
CA LYS A 655 -1.05 16.32 -25.91
C LYS A 655 -2.24 15.94 -26.81
N LEU A 656 -3.29 15.38 -26.23
CA LEU A 656 -4.52 14.97 -26.89
C LEU A 656 -5.73 15.73 -26.34
N ARG A 657 -6.83 15.75 -27.09
CA ARG A 657 -8.03 16.51 -26.75
C ARG A 657 -8.69 15.95 -25.51
N SER A 658 -9.20 16.83 -24.66
CA SER A 658 -9.94 16.47 -23.45
C SER A 658 -11.32 17.10 -23.49
N PHE A 659 -12.33 16.29 -23.83
CA PHE A 659 -13.74 16.70 -23.89
C PHE A 659 -14.57 16.18 -22.71
N ALA A 660 -14.00 15.27 -21.91
CA ALA A 660 -14.69 14.62 -20.82
C ALA A 660 -14.41 15.29 -19.47
N ALA A 661 -15.33 15.05 -18.52
CA ALA A 661 -15.12 15.48 -17.14
C ALA A 661 -13.89 14.78 -16.53
N PRO A 662 -12.98 15.52 -15.86
CA PRO A 662 -11.89 14.91 -15.12
C PRO A 662 -12.42 14.16 -13.89
N LEU A 663 -11.75 13.08 -13.53
CA LEU A 663 -12.00 12.32 -12.30
C LEU A 663 -10.98 12.74 -11.25
N VAL A 664 -11.42 13.19 -10.07
CA VAL A 664 -10.53 13.50 -8.95
C VAL A 664 -10.64 12.40 -7.90
N LEU A 665 -9.53 11.76 -7.56
CA LEU A 665 -9.44 10.79 -6.46
C LEU A 665 -8.23 11.15 -5.59
N ASP A 666 -8.49 11.51 -4.34
CA ASP A 666 -7.50 11.98 -3.38
C ASP A 666 -6.63 13.12 -3.96
N GLN A 667 -5.31 12.94 -4.02
CA GLN A 667 -4.34 13.93 -4.51
C GLN A 667 -4.01 13.77 -6.00
N ARG A 668 -4.92 13.16 -6.77
CA ARG A 668 -4.75 12.88 -8.19
C ARG A 668 -5.98 13.30 -8.99
N VAL A 669 -5.72 13.77 -10.20
CA VAL A 669 -6.75 14.05 -11.20
C VAL A 669 -6.46 13.27 -12.48
N TYR A 670 -7.49 12.64 -13.03
CA TYR A 670 -7.39 11.73 -14.16
C TYR A 670 -8.21 12.27 -15.34
N TYR A 671 -7.63 12.23 -16.53
CA TYR A 671 -8.23 12.71 -17.76
C TYR A 671 -8.29 11.60 -18.79
N GLY A 672 -9.47 11.38 -19.37
CA GLY A 672 -9.62 10.70 -20.64
C GLY A 672 -9.28 11.67 -21.76
N VAL A 673 -8.43 11.25 -22.70
CA VAL A 673 -8.02 12.08 -23.83
C VAL A 673 -8.00 11.30 -25.13
N GLY A 674 -8.13 12.00 -26.26
CA GLY A 674 -8.18 11.36 -27.57
C GLY A 674 -8.08 12.30 -28.77
N THR A 675 -7.90 11.69 -29.94
CA THR A 675 -8.20 12.31 -31.24
C THR A 675 -9.68 12.14 -31.58
N GLY A 676 -10.20 12.99 -32.47
CA GLY A 676 -11.55 12.91 -32.97
C GLY A 676 -12.60 13.45 -31.99
N ASN A 677 -13.77 12.83 -32.00
CA ASN A 677 -14.92 13.18 -31.15
C ASN A 677 -15.72 11.90 -30.78
N LEU A 678 -16.94 12.07 -30.27
CA LEU A 678 -17.82 10.94 -29.92
C LEU A 678 -18.34 10.15 -31.14
N GLY A 679 -18.18 10.65 -32.36
CA GLY A 679 -18.63 10.04 -33.62
C GLY A 679 -17.50 9.43 -34.45
N ALA A 680 -16.36 10.12 -34.54
CA ALA A 680 -15.23 9.80 -35.40
C ALA A 680 -13.91 9.69 -34.64
N ASP A 681 -12.99 8.86 -35.13
CA ASP A 681 -11.67 8.66 -34.50
C ASP A 681 -10.67 9.79 -34.80
N THR A 682 -10.92 10.57 -35.85
CA THR A 682 -10.24 11.82 -36.17
C THR A 682 -11.28 12.84 -36.62
N HIS A 683 -11.04 14.12 -36.36
CA HIS A 683 -11.95 15.19 -36.74
C HIS A 683 -11.21 16.49 -37.03
N GLU A 684 -11.62 17.18 -38.09
CA GLU A 684 -11.15 18.53 -38.41
C GLU A 684 -12.19 19.52 -37.92
N TYR A 685 -11.82 20.32 -36.93
CA TYR A 685 -12.68 21.30 -36.31
C TYR A 685 -12.57 22.63 -37.07
N PRO A 686 -13.67 23.12 -37.69
CA PRO A 686 -13.66 24.38 -38.43
C PRO A 686 -13.15 25.58 -37.62
N GLU A 687 -13.41 25.57 -36.32
CA GLU A 687 -13.03 26.59 -35.34
C GLU A 687 -11.51 26.74 -35.25
N GLU A 688 -10.76 25.65 -35.46
CA GLU A 688 -9.29 25.64 -35.41
C GLU A 688 -8.65 26.08 -36.74
N LYS A 689 -9.44 26.34 -37.80
CA LYS A 689 -8.98 26.86 -39.10
C LYS A 689 -7.78 26.09 -39.67
N GLY A 690 -7.79 24.76 -39.51
CA GLY A 690 -6.73 23.87 -39.99
C GLY A 690 -5.40 23.95 -39.22
N GLN A 691 -5.34 24.62 -38.07
CA GLN A 691 -4.12 24.73 -37.26
C GLN A 691 -3.67 23.40 -36.65
N ARG A 692 -4.59 22.45 -36.47
CA ARG A 692 -4.32 21.13 -35.91
C ARG A 692 -4.92 20.05 -36.81
N ARG A 693 -4.11 19.06 -37.17
CA ARG A 693 -4.53 17.92 -37.97
C ARG A 693 -4.26 16.62 -37.22
N GLU A 694 -5.27 15.77 -37.17
CA GLU A 694 -5.17 14.45 -36.56
C GLU A 694 -4.93 13.40 -37.63
N GLU A 695 -3.77 12.77 -37.62
CA GLU A 695 -3.38 11.82 -38.67
C GLU A 695 -3.87 10.41 -38.40
N LYS A 696 -3.92 10.00 -37.13
CA LYS A 696 -4.27 8.64 -36.72
C LYS A 696 -5.11 8.65 -35.44
N PRO A 697 -6.00 7.65 -35.27
CA PRO A 697 -6.66 7.42 -33.99
C PRO A 697 -5.63 7.26 -32.87
N SER A 698 -5.82 7.97 -31.77
CA SER A 698 -5.01 7.84 -30.55
C SER A 698 -5.84 8.24 -29.33
N GLY A 699 -5.54 7.66 -28.18
CA GLY A 699 -6.13 8.09 -26.91
C GLY A 699 -5.26 7.70 -25.75
N ALA A 700 -5.58 8.24 -24.58
CA ALA A 700 -4.88 7.89 -23.36
C ALA A 700 -5.75 8.14 -22.13
N VAL A 701 -5.33 7.56 -21.01
CA VAL A 701 -5.69 8.05 -19.69
C VAL A 701 -4.45 8.71 -19.09
N VAL A 702 -4.60 9.94 -18.63
CA VAL A 702 -3.51 10.75 -18.06
C VAL A 702 -3.81 11.02 -16.59
N CYS A 703 -2.84 10.76 -15.73
CA CYS A 703 -2.92 11.06 -14.30
C CYS A 703 -1.98 12.21 -13.96
N LEU A 704 -2.52 13.25 -13.33
CA LEU A 704 -1.76 14.40 -12.86
C LEU A 704 -1.81 14.49 -11.34
N ASP A 705 -0.77 15.07 -10.76
CA ASP A 705 -0.78 15.53 -9.37
C ASP A 705 -1.77 16.69 -9.22
N ALA A 706 -2.75 16.55 -8.32
CA ALA A 706 -3.84 17.50 -8.20
C ALA A 706 -3.39 18.91 -7.76
N ALA A 707 -2.27 19.00 -7.05
CA ALA A 707 -1.76 20.26 -6.51
C ALA A 707 -0.91 21.04 -7.52
N SER A 708 -0.04 20.35 -8.25
CA SER A 708 0.96 20.94 -9.17
C SER A 708 0.60 20.83 -10.66
N GLY A 709 -0.29 19.90 -11.03
CA GLY A 709 -0.58 19.58 -12.43
C GLY A 709 0.49 18.73 -13.11
N ALA A 710 1.54 18.29 -12.40
CA ALA A 710 2.60 17.47 -12.96
C ALA A 710 2.06 16.08 -13.36
N GLU A 711 2.43 15.61 -14.56
CA GLU A 711 2.07 14.26 -15.02
C GLU A 711 2.76 13.21 -14.16
N VAL A 712 1.96 12.32 -13.57
CA VAL A 712 2.41 11.21 -12.73
C VAL A 712 2.60 9.96 -13.59
N TRP A 713 1.60 9.67 -14.43
CA TRP A 713 1.65 8.58 -15.39
C TRP A 713 0.69 8.83 -16.55
N ARG A 714 0.94 8.12 -17.65
CA ARG A 714 0.09 8.07 -18.84
C ARG A 714 -0.01 6.65 -19.36
N THR A 715 -1.23 6.25 -19.70
CA THR A 715 -1.53 4.95 -20.31
C THR A 715 -2.10 5.19 -21.69
N GLU A 716 -1.31 4.89 -22.72
CA GLU A 716 -1.73 5.00 -24.11
C GLU A 716 -2.78 3.93 -24.45
N LEU A 717 -3.82 4.33 -25.17
CA LEU A 717 -4.93 3.50 -25.62
C LEU A 717 -5.11 3.62 -27.15
N PRO A 718 -5.71 2.61 -27.81
CA PRO A 718 -5.76 2.57 -29.27
C PRO A 718 -6.58 3.70 -29.92
N ARG A 719 -7.57 4.23 -29.20
CA ARG A 719 -8.50 5.28 -29.67
C ARG A 719 -8.89 6.19 -28.52
N GLY A 720 -9.59 7.28 -28.85
CA GLY A 720 -9.94 8.33 -27.90
C GLY A 720 -10.80 7.86 -26.73
N VAL A 721 -10.54 8.44 -25.56
CA VAL A 721 -11.37 8.35 -24.35
C VAL A 721 -12.09 9.68 -24.17
N HIS A 722 -13.24 9.82 -24.81
CA HIS A 722 -14.02 11.07 -24.85
C HIS A 722 -15.17 11.11 -23.84
N THR A 723 -15.27 10.11 -22.98
CA THR A 723 -16.25 10.05 -21.90
C THR A 723 -15.56 10.14 -20.55
N ALA A 724 -16.29 10.61 -19.54
CA ALA A 724 -15.75 10.73 -18.20
C ALA A 724 -15.35 9.36 -17.64
N LEU A 725 -14.31 9.35 -16.80
CA LEU A 725 -13.77 8.14 -16.20
C LEU A 725 -14.60 7.75 -14.97
N ALA A 726 -14.62 6.47 -14.62
CA ALA A 726 -15.03 6.02 -13.28
C ALA A 726 -13.79 5.58 -12.50
N GLY A 727 -13.86 5.50 -11.18
CA GLY A 727 -12.75 4.94 -10.41
C GLY A 727 -13.12 4.59 -9.00
N ASP A 728 -12.31 3.77 -8.35
CA ASP A 728 -12.49 3.23 -7.01
C ASP A 728 -11.19 3.33 -6.18
N ALA A 729 -11.08 2.53 -5.11
CA ALA A 729 -9.88 2.49 -4.26
C ALA A 729 -8.61 1.98 -4.99
N PHE A 730 -8.73 1.27 -6.09
CA PHE A 730 -7.66 0.55 -6.80
C PHE A 730 -7.51 0.96 -8.27
N HIS A 731 -8.62 1.22 -8.97
CA HIS A 731 -8.62 1.38 -10.42
C HIS A 731 -9.31 2.66 -10.88
N VAL A 732 -8.92 3.08 -12.08
CA VAL A 732 -9.66 3.98 -12.96
C VAL A 732 -10.17 3.16 -14.13
N TYR A 733 -11.45 3.32 -14.45
CA TYR A 733 -12.15 2.66 -15.55
C TYR A 733 -12.37 3.63 -16.69
N ALA A 734 -11.90 3.27 -17.87
CA ALA A 734 -12.00 4.08 -19.08
C ALA A 734 -12.84 3.34 -20.14
N ALA A 735 -13.81 4.05 -20.69
CA ALA A 735 -14.54 3.63 -21.89
C ALA A 735 -13.81 4.18 -23.13
N CYS A 736 -13.25 3.29 -23.92
CA CYS A 736 -12.51 3.64 -25.12
C CYS A 736 -13.40 3.50 -26.35
N ARG A 737 -13.21 4.40 -27.32
CA ARG A 737 -13.85 4.37 -28.64
C ARG A 737 -13.54 3.10 -29.45
N ASP A 738 -12.56 2.28 -29.04
CA ASP A 738 -12.28 0.98 -29.65
C ASP A 738 -13.26 -0.13 -29.22
N GLY A 739 -14.29 0.24 -28.47
CA GLY A 739 -15.35 -0.66 -28.00
C GLY A 739 -15.00 -1.44 -26.75
N SER A 740 -13.95 -1.02 -26.03
CA SER A 740 -13.49 -1.70 -24.82
C SER A 740 -13.58 -0.85 -23.56
N ILE A 741 -13.84 -1.52 -22.44
CA ILE A 741 -13.66 -0.98 -21.09
C ILE A 741 -12.29 -1.42 -20.59
N TYR A 742 -11.53 -0.47 -20.06
CA TYR A 742 -10.20 -0.68 -19.50
C TYR A 742 -10.23 -0.43 -18.00
N ALA A 743 -9.58 -1.29 -17.23
CA ALA A 743 -9.22 -1.00 -15.85
C ALA A 743 -7.73 -0.72 -15.75
N ILE A 744 -7.39 0.42 -15.19
CA ILE A 744 -6.02 0.91 -15.04
C ILE A 744 -5.77 1.11 -13.57
N ASP A 745 -4.66 0.61 -13.06
CA ASP A 745 -4.23 0.88 -11.68
C ASP A 745 -4.05 2.37 -11.47
N ARG A 746 -4.80 2.93 -10.52
CA ARG A 746 -4.84 4.37 -10.31
C ARG A 746 -3.51 4.96 -9.83
N HIS A 747 -2.61 4.14 -9.29
CA HIS A 747 -1.33 4.56 -8.75
C HIS A 747 -0.21 4.43 -9.78
N SER A 748 -0.13 3.31 -10.50
CA SER A 748 0.98 3.03 -11.43
C SER A 748 0.67 3.36 -12.89
N GLY A 749 -0.61 3.47 -13.27
CA GLY A 749 -1.02 3.56 -14.68
C GLY A 749 -0.95 2.22 -15.44
N GLU A 750 -0.72 1.11 -14.75
CA GLU A 750 -0.69 -0.20 -15.38
C GLU A 750 -2.12 -0.66 -15.74
N GLN A 751 -2.34 -0.99 -17.01
CA GLN A 751 -3.59 -1.65 -17.44
C GLN A 751 -3.70 -3.04 -16.80
N LYS A 752 -4.71 -3.25 -15.97
CA LYS A 752 -4.99 -4.54 -15.30
C LYS A 752 -5.78 -5.49 -16.16
N TRP A 753 -6.82 -4.99 -16.80
CA TRP A 753 -7.63 -5.78 -17.73
C TRP A 753 -8.29 -4.89 -18.79
N ARG A 754 -8.75 -5.55 -19.85
CA ARG A 754 -9.52 -4.96 -20.95
C ARG A 754 -10.64 -5.91 -21.33
N VAL A 755 -11.84 -5.37 -21.51
CA VAL A 755 -13.02 -6.12 -21.95
C VAL A 755 -13.61 -5.43 -23.16
N SER A 756 -13.73 -6.14 -24.28
CA SER A 756 -14.46 -5.64 -25.45
C SER A 756 -15.94 -5.93 -25.26
N ILE A 757 -16.77 -4.92 -25.43
CA ILE A 757 -18.24 -5.03 -25.47
C ILE A 757 -18.79 -4.87 -26.90
N GLY A 758 -17.90 -5.00 -27.90
CA GLY A 758 -18.22 -5.08 -29.32
C GLY A 758 -18.30 -3.72 -30.01
N GLY A 759 -19.15 -2.83 -29.52
CA GLY A 759 -19.43 -1.53 -30.14
C GLY A 759 -18.78 -0.34 -29.44
N SER A 760 -18.68 0.79 -30.15
CA SER A 760 -18.05 2.01 -29.63
C SER A 760 -18.70 2.43 -28.31
N VAL A 761 -17.89 2.72 -27.29
CA VAL A 761 -18.41 3.12 -25.97
C VAL A 761 -18.43 4.63 -25.88
N THR A 762 -19.60 5.21 -26.15
CA THR A 762 -19.86 6.66 -26.11
C THR A 762 -20.45 7.12 -24.79
N SER A 763 -20.56 6.21 -23.81
CA SER A 763 -21.14 6.44 -22.49
C SER A 763 -20.10 6.23 -21.39
N GLN A 764 -20.09 7.10 -20.37
CA GLN A 764 -19.22 6.95 -19.20
C GLN A 764 -19.54 5.64 -18.45
N PRO A 765 -18.53 4.84 -18.02
CA PRO A 765 -18.76 3.71 -17.13
C PRO A 765 -19.13 4.18 -15.72
N ALA A 766 -19.81 3.33 -14.96
CA ALA A 766 -20.17 3.58 -13.57
C ALA A 766 -19.68 2.45 -12.66
N VAL A 767 -19.33 2.75 -11.41
CA VAL A 767 -18.83 1.73 -10.47
C VAL A 767 -19.67 1.77 -9.19
N ALA A 768 -20.23 0.61 -8.82
CA ALA A 768 -20.87 0.42 -7.52
C ALA A 768 -19.80 0.16 -6.47
N LYS A 769 -19.91 0.80 -5.30
CA LYS A 769 -18.91 0.73 -4.24
C LYS A 769 -19.57 0.54 -2.88
N LEU A 770 -18.90 -0.17 -1.99
CA LEU A 770 -19.26 -0.27 -0.57
C LEU A 770 -18.01 0.00 0.28
N GLY A 771 -18.05 1.04 1.11
CA GLY A 771 -16.87 1.45 1.91
C GLY A 771 -15.64 1.81 1.06
N GLY A 772 -15.84 2.27 -0.18
CA GLY A 772 -14.76 2.57 -1.14
C GLY A 772 -14.25 1.37 -1.94
N LEU A 773 -14.60 0.13 -1.56
CA LEU A 773 -14.27 -1.07 -2.31
C LEU A 773 -15.25 -1.25 -3.48
N PRO A 774 -14.76 -1.57 -4.68
CA PRO A 774 -15.63 -1.77 -5.82
C PRO A 774 -16.35 -3.12 -5.76
N LEU A 775 -17.65 -3.11 -6.09
CA LEU A 775 -18.49 -4.30 -6.17
C LEU A 775 -18.74 -4.73 -7.62
N ALA A 776 -19.01 -3.76 -8.50
CA ALA A 776 -19.34 -4.00 -9.90
C ALA A 776 -19.05 -2.77 -10.74
N VAL A 777 -18.66 -2.98 -11.99
CA VAL A 777 -18.50 -1.93 -13.00
C VAL A 777 -19.57 -2.11 -14.06
N TYR A 778 -20.35 -1.06 -14.30
CA TYR A 778 -21.41 -1.03 -15.30
C TYR A 778 -20.97 -0.18 -16.49
N ALA A 779 -21.24 -0.67 -17.68
CA ALA A 779 -21.04 0.08 -18.91
C ALA A 779 -22.16 -0.25 -19.89
N VAL A 780 -22.35 0.63 -20.85
CA VAL A 780 -23.33 0.45 -21.93
C VAL A 780 -22.68 0.85 -23.25
N SER A 781 -22.78 -0.02 -24.25
CA SER A 781 -22.32 0.30 -25.61
C SER A 781 -23.30 1.26 -26.28
N ARG A 782 -22.87 1.95 -27.34
CA ARG A 782 -23.73 2.84 -28.12
C ARG A 782 -24.99 2.14 -28.66
N GLU A 783 -24.86 0.86 -28.96
CA GLU A 783 -25.90 -0.03 -29.50
C GLU A 783 -26.84 -0.60 -28.42
N GLY A 784 -26.68 -0.17 -27.16
CA GLY A 784 -27.58 -0.57 -26.08
C GLY A 784 -27.26 -1.93 -25.48
N LEU A 785 -26.02 -2.42 -25.57
CA LEU A 785 -25.59 -3.57 -24.77
C LEU A 785 -25.10 -3.08 -23.40
N ALA A 786 -25.90 -3.32 -22.35
CA ALA A 786 -25.52 -3.05 -20.97
C ALA A 786 -24.76 -4.25 -20.39
N VAL A 787 -23.66 -3.99 -19.70
CA VAL A 787 -22.81 -5.00 -19.07
C VAL A 787 -22.54 -4.69 -17.61
N CYS A 788 -22.37 -5.75 -16.81
CA CYS A 788 -21.82 -5.70 -15.46
C CYS A 788 -20.55 -6.53 -15.43
N LEU A 789 -19.44 -5.91 -15.03
CA LEU A 789 -18.10 -6.47 -15.03
C LEU A 789 -17.56 -6.58 -13.60
N HIS A 790 -16.81 -7.65 -13.36
CA HIS A 790 -16.09 -7.84 -12.12
C HIS A 790 -14.93 -6.82 -12.02
N PRO A 791 -14.87 -5.97 -10.98
CA PRO A 791 -13.96 -4.83 -10.93
C PRO A 791 -12.47 -5.17 -11.05
N GLN A 792 -12.06 -6.34 -10.53
CA GLN A 792 -10.65 -6.74 -10.47
C GLN A 792 -10.21 -7.59 -11.67
N THR A 793 -11.13 -8.28 -12.35
CA THR A 793 -10.78 -9.25 -13.40
C THR A 793 -11.33 -8.87 -14.78
N GLY A 794 -12.32 -7.97 -14.83
CA GLY A 794 -13.06 -7.65 -16.04
C GLY A 794 -14.01 -8.77 -16.49
N GLN A 795 -14.16 -9.85 -15.72
CA GLN A 795 -15.05 -10.93 -16.12
C GLN A 795 -16.49 -10.40 -16.22
N VAL A 796 -17.17 -10.72 -17.32
CA VAL A 796 -18.58 -10.35 -17.53
C VAL A 796 -19.43 -11.17 -16.57
N ILE A 797 -20.09 -10.49 -15.64
CA ILE A 797 -21.00 -11.09 -14.65
C ILE A 797 -22.36 -11.29 -15.31
N TRP A 798 -22.85 -10.26 -15.99
CA TRP A 798 -24.02 -10.34 -16.84
C TRP A 798 -23.93 -9.30 -17.97
N GLN A 799 -24.62 -9.56 -19.07
CA GLN A 799 -24.82 -8.61 -20.16
C GLN A 799 -26.26 -8.74 -20.68
N LYS A 800 -26.93 -7.62 -20.95
CA LYS A 800 -28.30 -7.59 -21.46
C LYS A 800 -28.48 -6.44 -22.46
N PRO A 801 -29.18 -6.66 -23.59
CA PRO A 801 -29.60 -5.57 -24.44
C PRO A 801 -30.66 -4.72 -23.73
N LEU A 802 -30.70 -3.43 -24.01
CA LEU A 802 -31.77 -2.54 -23.54
C LEU A 802 -33.11 -2.93 -24.21
N PRO A 803 -34.16 -3.26 -23.44
CA PRO A 803 -35.41 -3.82 -23.98
C PRO A 803 -36.17 -2.83 -24.86
N GLY A 804 -36.31 -3.11 -26.16
CA GLY A 804 -37.02 -2.23 -27.10
C GLY A 804 -36.18 -1.06 -27.64
N PHE A 805 -34.89 -0.99 -27.30
CA PHE A 805 -33.94 -0.09 -27.94
C PHE A 805 -33.50 -0.66 -29.29
N LEU A 806 -33.36 0.21 -30.29
CA LEU A 806 -32.78 -0.12 -31.58
C LEU A 806 -31.90 1.02 -32.05
N TRP A 807 -30.63 0.72 -32.34
CA TRP A 807 -29.72 1.67 -32.97
C TRP A 807 -29.84 1.60 -34.50
N ASP A 808 -29.98 2.76 -35.13
CA ASP A 808 -30.17 2.91 -36.59
C ASP A 808 -28.87 3.25 -37.34
N GLY A 809 -27.72 3.21 -36.66
CA GLY A 809 -26.42 3.58 -37.23
C GLY A 809 -26.08 5.07 -37.16
N GLN A 810 -27.03 5.94 -36.80
CA GLN A 810 -26.80 7.39 -36.72
C GLN A 810 -26.02 7.77 -35.46
N GLU A 811 -25.31 8.90 -35.51
CA GLU A 811 -24.44 9.28 -34.40
C GLU A 811 -25.20 9.69 -33.14
N THR A 812 -26.33 10.34 -33.33
CA THR A 812 -27.13 10.95 -32.26
C THR A 812 -28.15 9.99 -31.66
N SER A 813 -28.41 8.85 -32.31
CA SER A 813 -29.43 7.86 -31.94
C SER A 813 -28.95 6.78 -30.98
N GLY A 814 -27.67 6.79 -30.62
CA GLY A 814 -27.06 5.83 -29.71
C GLY A 814 -27.32 6.13 -28.23
N VAL A 815 -26.89 5.24 -27.36
CA VAL A 815 -26.82 5.52 -25.91
C VAL A 815 -25.65 6.47 -25.63
N LEU A 816 -25.97 7.70 -25.21
CA LEU A 816 -24.99 8.76 -24.94
C LEU A 816 -24.79 9.00 -23.44
N GLY A 817 -25.85 8.82 -22.64
CA GLY A 817 -25.80 8.92 -21.19
C GLY A 817 -25.30 7.62 -20.53
N GLY A 818 -24.26 7.74 -19.70
CA GLY A 818 -23.74 6.61 -18.93
C GLY A 818 -24.70 6.09 -17.84
N PRO A 819 -24.43 4.89 -17.28
CA PRO A 819 -25.28 4.34 -16.24
C PRO A 819 -25.26 5.18 -14.95
N THR A 820 -26.42 5.34 -14.32
CA THR A 820 -26.56 5.91 -12.96
C THR A 820 -27.00 4.83 -12.00
N ILE A 821 -26.23 4.62 -10.93
CA ILE A 821 -26.45 3.53 -9.97
C ILE A 821 -27.10 4.10 -8.71
N VAL A 822 -28.25 3.54 -8.34
CA VAL A 822 -28.87 3.72 -7.01
C VAL A 822 -28.71 2.42 -6.26
N GLN A 823 -28.03 2.46 -5.12
CA GLN A 823 -27.78 1.28 -4.29
C GLN A 823 -28.60 1.35 -3.01
N GLU A 824 -29.38 0.30 -2.77
CA GLU A 824 -30.14 0.07 -1.55
C GLU A 824 -29.47 -1.06 -0.76
N LEU A 825 -29.21 -0.81 0.53
CA LEU A 825 -28.68 -1.83 1.43
C LEU A 825 -29.83 -2.65 1.99
N LEU A 826 -29.77 -3.96 1.78
CA LEU A 826 -30.72 -4.92 2.32
C LEU A 826 -30.11 -5.61 3.56
N PRO A 827 -30.93 -6.17 4.47
CA PRO A 827 -30.41 -6.91 5.63
C PRO A 827 -29.45 -8.06 5.28
N GLN A 828 -29.61 -8.64 4.09
CA GLN A 828 -28.83 -9.78 3.59
C GLN A 828 -28.05 -9.39 2.32
N GLY A 829 -27.64 -8.13 2.15
CA GLY A 829 -26.81 -7.72 1.02
C GLY A 829 -27.16 -6.36 0.43
N SER A 830 -27.23 -6.25 -0.89
CA SER A 830 -27.53 -4.99 -1.56
C SER A 830 -28.26 -5.20 -2.87
N ARG A 831 -29.23 -4.33 -3.14
CA ARG A 831 -29.92 -4.20 -4.41
C ARG A 831 -29.42 -2.95 -5.12
N ARG A 832 -29.13 -3.07 -6.41
CA ARG A 832 -28.74 -1.92 -7.23
C ARG A 832 -29.75 -1.76 -8.35
N THR A 833 -30.15 -0.52 -8.55
CA THR A 833 -30.94 -0.09 -9.69
C THR A 833 -30.06 0.78 -10.57
N ILE A 834 -29.93 0.39 -11.83
CA ILE A 834 -29.11 1.03 -12.83
C ILE A 834 -30.04 1.69 -13.84
N TYR A 835 -29.96 3.02 -13.93
CA TYR A 835 -30.72 3.83 -14.87
C TYR A 835 -29.86 4.22 -16.07
N ILE A 836 -30.38 3.99 -17.27
CA ILE A 836 -29.75 4.40 -18.53
C ILE A 836 -30.80 5.12 -19.37
N GLY A 837 -30.52 6.33 -19.83
CA GLY A 837 -31.43 7.08 -20.71
C GLY A 837 -31.15 6.79 -22.18
N ALA A 838 -32.20 6.49 -22.96
CA ALA A 838 -32.13 6.50 -24.43
C ALA A 838 -33.54 6.65 -25.03
N MET A 839 -33.96 5.70 -25.87
CA MET A 839 -35.27 5.70 -26.52
C MET A 839 -35.75 4.26 -26.77
N THR A 840 -37.05 4.06 -26.83
CA THR A 840 -37.65 2.85 -27.43
C THR A 840 -38.14 3.16 -28.83
N VAL A 841 -38.28 2.12 -29.65
CA VAL A 841 -38.90 2.21 -30.98
C VAL A 841 -40.18 1.41 -31.03
N ASP A 842 -41.21 1.96 -31.68
CA ASP A 842 -42.44 1.22 -31.98
C ASP A 842 -42.12 0.03 -32.90
N PRO A 843 -42.43 -1.22 -32.49
CA PRO A 843 -42.16 -2.41 -33.29
C PRO A 843 -42.82 -2.38 -34.67
N ASN A 844 -43.92 -1.65 -34.83
CA ASN A 844 -44.67 -1.52 -36.07
C ASN A 844 -44.28 -0.28 -36.88
N ASN A 845 -43.52 0.65 -36.29
CA ASN A 845 -43.06 1.87 -36.95
C ASN A 845 -41.73 2.35 -36.36
N PRO A 846 -40.57 1.91 -36.89
CA PRO A 846 -39.25 2.28 -36.38
C PRO A 846 -38.95 3.79 -36.37
N ASN A 847 -39.71 4.60 -37.10
CA ASN A 847 -39.58 6.07 -37.09
C ASN A 847 -40.26 6.71 -35.87
N ARG A 848 -41.09 5.97 -35.13
CA ARG A 848 -41.68 6.43 -33.87
C ARG A 848 -40.78 6.05 -32.70
N ARG A 849 -40.03 7.05 -32.24
CA ARG A 849 -39.16 6.98 -31.06
C ARG A 849 -39.87 7.57 -29.86
N GLN A 850 -39.80 6.86 -28.74
CA GLN A 850 -40.31 7.34 -27.47
C GLN A 850 -39.16 7.50 -26.50
N VAL A 851 -39.19 8.59 -25.74
CA VAL A 851 -38.22 8.84 -24.67
C VAL A 851 -38.35 7.72 -23.64
N ALA A 852 -37.24 7.09 -23.29
CA ALA A 852 -37.24 5.99 -22.34
C ALA A 852 -36.04 6.04 -21.39
N VAL A 853 -36.29 5.70 -20.13
CA VAL A 853 -35.25 5.38 -19.16
C VAL A 853 -35.31 3.88 -18.85
N PHE A 854 -34.22 3.18 -19.10
CA PHE A 854 -34.09 1.77 -18.83
C PHE A 854 -33.70 1.56 -17.36
N ARG A 855 -34.48 0.74 -16.66
CA ARG A 855 -34.25 0.36 -15.27
C ARG A 855 -33.79 -1.09 -15.23
N LEU A 856 -32.52 -1.30 -14.90
CA LEU A 856 -31.93 -2.63 -14.71
C LEU A 856 -31.70 -2.86 -13.22
N ILE A 857 -32.04 -4.04 -12.72
CA ILE A 857 -31.91 -4.37 -11.31
C ILE A 857 -31.00 -5.59 -11.18
N ASP A 858 -30.03 -5.49 -10.27
CA ASP A 858 -29.27 -6.63 -9.81
C ASP A 858 -29.12 -6.64 -8.29
N GLU A 859 -28.79 -7.80 -7.74
CA GLU A 859 -28.66 -8.02 -6.30
C GLU A 859 -27.37 -8.77 -6.00
N ILE A 860 -26.68 -8.37 -4.94
CA ILE A 860 -25.73 -9.23 -4.25
C ILE A 860 -26.39 -9.60 -2.94
N LEU A 861 -26.62 -10.90 -2.74
CA LEU A 861 -27.05 -11.44 -1.45
C LEU A 861 -25.80 -11.92 -0.71
N ASP A 862 -25.66 -11.55 0.56
CA ASP A 862 -24.73 -12.18 1.50
C ASP A 862 -25.23 -13.62 1.72
N PRO A 863 -24.37 -14.64 1.60
CA PRO A 863 -24.76 -16.04 1.74
C PRO A 863 -25.31 -16.41 3.12
#